data_AF-A0A925GBF9-F1
#
_entry.id   AF-A0A925GBF9-F1
#
_cell.length_a   1.000
_cell.length_b   1.000
_cell.length_c   1.000
_cell.angle_alpha   90.00
_cell.angle_beta   90.00
_cell.angle_gamma   90.00
#
_symmetry.space_group_name_H-M   'P 1'
#
loop_
_entity.id
_entity.type
_entity.pdbx_description
1 polymer ?
#
loop_
_entity_poly.entity_id
_entity_poly.type
_entity_poly.pdbx_seq_one_letter_code
_entity_poly.pdbx_strand_id
1 'polypeptide(L)'
;MHVLFEEAGKFMAGRVLSEAESSAQVELDSGKRVKVKGATILLRFEKPAPAELIAAAQAQAQSIELEMAYEFAPDEEFGFADLARDYFSALATLTEQAGMLFKLFESPHYFRRAGKGRFKKAPADIIAQALVAIEKKKQIVAQITQWAEELVAGQCPEAIRFQLYKILFKPDKNAPEYKAVVEASRASHLAPLDLLQKAGAIASPYQFHWKRFLLENFPKGTGFPAITAPAIADELPVAIVQAFSIDDSQTTEIDDALSVQGLGTGTVTVGIHIAAPGLAVLPGSPVDQLGRARLSTVYMPGYKITMLPDDVVQTYTLMEGRDCPAVSLYVTFDEASLEIKGSETKLERVPIAHNLRHDQLDAVVTEAWLQDPAFQHQNDPQALQGLRKQLSFLQQLAKSLKAKREVVRGKPETFNRPDYNFRLLENQGHEPDGSETVSISIRQRGAPLDLIVAEAMILANSTWGNWMAELGVPAIYRSQASLAPGVKVRMGTKALPHAGIGVKSYAWATSPLRRYTDLVNQWQIIACARHGKTAALVAPFKHKDAELFSIISAFDATYSAYNGFQGGMERFWTMRYVEQQGITELVASVFKENMVRADDIPLVLPVMGAQGLARGAKVRVKMGEMDFITLDLNGTVIERLDAPAPIDDADAPEDDEDEVSGPLAIAMDVDEAPATPSESPSDNPAL
;
A
#
# COMPACT_ATOMS: atom_id res chain seq x y z
N MET A 1 -29.20 45.99 48.45
CA MET A 1 -28.59 46.20 47.12
C MET A 1 -28.03 44.88 46.61
N HIS A 2 -28.39 44.56 45.37
CA HIS A 2 -27.99 43.39 44.59
C HIS A 2 -27.18 43.83 43.37
N VAL A 3 -26.41 42.92 42.80
CA VAL A 3 -25.62 43.14 41.58
C VAL A 3 -25.83 42.00 40.59
N LEU A 4 -25.85 42.32 39.30
CA LEU A 4 -25.70 41.38 38.18
C LEU A 4 -24.29 41.57 37.60
N PHE A 5 -23.56 40.49 37.39
CA PHE A 5 -22.19 40.53 36.88
C PHE A 5 -21.91 39.33 35.97
N GLU A 6 -20.88 39.44 35.16
CA GLU A 6 -20.40 38.35 34.29
C GLU A 6 -19.12 37.74 34.88
N GLU A 7 -19.07 36.41 34.93
CA GLU A 7 -17.92 35.64 35.38
C GLU A 7 -17.76 34.40 34.49
N ALA A 8 -16.61 34.29 33.81
CA ALA A 8 -16.26 33.17 32.92
C ALA A 8 -17.34 32.84 31.86
N GLY A 9 -17.93 33.85 31.24
CA GLY A 9 -18.94 33.71 30.19
C GLY A 9 -20.36 33.47 30.70
N LYS A 10 -20.59 33.49 32.03
CA LYS A 10 -21.91 33.27 32.64
C LYS A 10 -22.37 34.50 33.42
N PHE A 11 -23.66 34.79 33.34
CA PHE A 11 -24.30 35.83 34.14
C PHE A 11 -24.70 35.30 35.50
N MET A 12 -24.30 36.03 36.54
CA MET A 12 -24.58 35.70 37.93
C MET A 12 -25.09 36.94 38.64
N ALA A 13 -25.98 36.75 39.63
CA ALA A 13 -26.49 37.82 40.44
C ALA A 13 -26.49 37.43 41.92
N GLY A 14 -26.35 38.42 42.80
CA GLY A 14 -26.31 38.19 44.23
C GLY A 14 -26.39 39.47 45.06
N ARG A 15 -26.45 39.31 46.38
CA ARG A 15 -26.52 40.40 47.36
C ARG A 15 -25.13 40.94 47.69
N VAL A 16 -24.96 42.27 47.65
CA VAL A 16 -23.70 42.91 48.07
C VAL A 16 -23.59 42.87 49.59
N LEU A 17 -22.50 42.30 50.11
CA LEU A 17 -22.16 42.22 51.53
C LEU A 17 -21.25 43.37 51.97
N SER A 18 -20.22 43.66 51.17
CA SER A 18 -19.30 44.77 51.40
C SER A 18 -18.68 45.24 50.08
N GLU A 19 -18.25 46.49 50.03
CA GLU A 19 -17.73 47.12 48.82
C GLU A 19 -16.40 47.82 49.11
N ALA A 20 -15.44 47.61 48.20
CA ALA A 20 -14.12 48.23 48.19
C ALA A 20 -13.91 48.95 46.85
N GLU A 21 -12.87 49.79 46.78
CA GLU A 21 -12.63 50.73 45.66
C GLU A 21 -12.64 50.08 44.26
N SER A 22 -12.23 48.81 44.13
CA SER A 22 -12.19 48.09 42.85
C SER A 22 -12.92 46.73 42.85
N SER A 23 -13.64 46.38 43.92
CA SER A 23 -14.34 45.08 44.02
C SER A 23 -15.47 45.07 45.06
N ALA A 24 -16.46 44.20 44.87
CA ALA A 24 -17.53 43.92 45.84
C ALA A 24 -17.50 42.47 46.33
N GLN A 25 -17.80 42.23 47.61
CA GLN A 25 -18.11 40.90 48.12
C GLN A 25 -19.60 40.64 47.95
N VAL A 26 -19.94 39.60 47.20
CA VAL A 26 -21.30 39.28 46.79
C VAL A 26 -21.68 37.88 47.28
N GLU A 27 -22.83 37.75 47.92
CA GLU A 27 -23.43 36.47 48.31
C GLU A 27 -24.44 36.05 47.24
N LEU A 28 -24.21 34.88 46.64
CA LEU A 28 -25.09 34.27 45.65
C LEU A 28 -26.26 33.55 46.34
N ASP A 29 -27.32 33.26 45.60
CA ASP A 29 -28.49 32.54 46.12
C ASP A 29 -28.14 31.12 46.61
N SER A 30 -27.02 30.55 46.17
CA SER A 30 -26.48 29.29 46.69
C SER A 30 -25.82 29.41 48.08
N GLY A 31 -25.81 30.61 48.69
CA GLY A 31 -25.07 30.93 49.91
C GLY A 31 -23.56 31.11 49.73
N LYS A 32 -23.05 30.97 48.50
CA LYS A 32 -21.61 31.12 48.19
C LYS A 32 -21.24 32.60 48.13
N ARG A 33 -20.14 32.96 48.80
CA ARG A 33 -19.58 34.31 48.76
C ARG A 33 -18.47 34.40 47.71
N VAL A 34 -18.57 35.38 46.82
CA VAL A 34 -17.64 35.61 45.72
C VAL A 34 -17.16 37.05 45.72
N LYS A 35 -15.87 37.24 45.44
CA LYS A 35 -15.27 38.58 45.26
C LYS A 35 -15.37 38.98 43.79
N VAL A 36 -16.25 39.92 43.49
CA VAL A 36 -16.54 40.38 42.12
C VAL A 36 -15.73 41.65 41.85
N LYS A 37 -15.01 41.70 40.72
CA LYS A 37 -14.30 42.91 40.28
C LYS A 37 -15.33 43.97 39.86
N GLY A 38 -15.12 45.23 40.25
CA GLY A 38 -16.05 46.32 39.89
C GLY A 38 -16.26 46.47 38.38
N ALA A 39 -15.25 46.11 37.59
CA ALA A 39 -15.30 46.11 36.12
C ALA A 39 -16.28 45.09 35.52
N THR A 40 -16.65 44.03 36.24
CA THR A 40 -17.57 42.98 35.73
C THR A 40 -19.02 43.15 36.22
N ILE A 41 -19.29 44.10 37.12
CA ILE A 41 -20.64 44.39 37.64
C ILE A 41 -21.45 45.20 36.63
N LEU A 42 -22.44 44.59 35.99
CA LEU A 42 -23.22 45.15 34.88
C LEU A 42 -24.47 45.93 35.35
N LEU A 43 -25.16 45.46 36.39
CA LEU A 43 -26.31 46.16 36.98
C LEU A 43 -26.24 46.18 38.51
N ARG A 44 -26.86 47.20 39.10
CA ARG A 44 -27.12 47.33 40.54
C ARG A 44 -28.61 47.56 40.75
N PHE A 45 -29.22 46.83 41.68
CA PHE A 45 -30.67 46.89 41.90
C PHE A 45 -31.07 46.56 43.33
N GLU A 46 -32.31 46.86 43.72
CA GLU A 46 -32.85 46.54 45.06
C GLU A 46 -33.92 45.46 45.04
N LYS A 47 -34.71 45.38 43.96
CA LYS A 47 -35.75 44.38 43.69
C LYS A 47 -35.80 44.12 42.18
N PRO A 48 -36.28 42.97 41.69
CA PRO A 48 -36.69 41.76 42.43
C PRO A 48 -35.49 40.99 43.01
N ALA A 49 -35.69 39.78 43.55
CA ALA A 49 -34.59 38.96 44.04
C ALA A 49 -33.65 38.54 42.88
N PRO A 50 -32.34 38.30 43.11
CA PRO A 50 -31.38 37.95 42.06
C PRO A 50 -31.80 36.79 41.14
N ALA A 51 -32.22 35.63 41.66
CA ALA A 51 -32.73 34.54 40.84
C ALA A 51 -33.98 34.89 40.04
N GLU A 52 -34.91 35.65 40.63
CA GLU A 52 -36.14 36.10 39.94
C GLU A 52 -35.79 36.99 38.76
N LEU A 53 -34.83 37.92 38.94
CA LEU A 53 -34.37 38.78 37.85
C LEU A 53 -33.72 37.97 36.73
N ILE A 54 -32.83 37.02 37.04
CA ILE A 54 -32.16 36.20 36.02
C ILE A 54 -33.19 35.38 35.23
N ALA A 55 -34.10 34.68 35.91
CA ALA A 55 -35.10 33.85 35.24
C ALA A 55 -36.04 34.68 34.37
N ALA A 56 -36.53 35.82 34.89
CA ALA A 56 -37.39 36.72 34.14
C ALA A 56 -36.65 37.36 32.95
N ALA A 57 -35.38 37.75 33.12
CA ALA A 57 -34.57 38.33 32.06
C ALA A 57 -34.24 37.31 30.95
N GLN A 58 -34.01 36.04 31.29
CA GLN A 58 -33.83 34.97 30.29
C GLN A 58 -35.10 34.74 29.47
N ALA A 59 -36.27 34.71 30.12
CA ALA A 59 -37.55 34.63 29.41
C ALA A 59 -37.77 35.86 28.53
N GLN A 60 -37.44 37.06 29.03
CA GLN A 60 -37.56 38.30 28.27
C GLN A 60 -36.62 38.31 27.05
N ALA A 61 -35.39 37.81 27.17
CA ALA A 61 -34.43 37.74 26.07
C ALA A 61 -34.96 36.91 24.88
N GLN A 62 -35.73 35.86 25.15
CA GLN A 62 -36.36 35.04 24.10
C GLN A 62 -37.44 35.80 23.31
N SER A 63 -38.07 36.80 23.91
CA SER A 63 -39.07 37.67 23.25
C SER A 63 -38.46 38.79 22.39
N ILE A 64 -37.14 39.01 22.47
CA ILE A 64 -36.47 40.06 21.70
C ILE A 64 -36.20 39.58 20.27
N GLU A 65 -36.79 40.29 19.31
CA GLU A 65 -36.54 40.15 17.88
C GLU A 65 -35.18 40.76 17.54
N LEU A 66 -34.27 39.93 17.06
CA LEU A 66 -32.87 40.29 16.88
C LEU A 66 -32.66 41.34 15.78
N GLU A 67 -33.41 41.21 14.69
CA GLU A 67 -33.35 42.13 13.54
C GLU A 67 -33.84 43.52 13.96
N MET A 68 -34.96 43.59 14.69
CA MET A 68 -35.48 44.84 15.21
C MET A 68 -34.51 45.46 16.23
N ALA A 69 -33.97 44.68 17.17
CA ALA A 69 -32.94 45.18 18.11
C ALA A 69 -31.69 45.70 17.38
N TYR A 70 -31.33 45.11 16.24
CA TYR A 70 -30.24 45.58 15.39
C TYR A 70 -30.58 46.90 14.69
N GLU A 71 -31.82 47.08 14.21
CA GLU A 71 -32.28 48.36 13.62
C GLU A 71 -32.25 49.51 14.63
N PHE A 72 -32.69 49.27 15.86
CA PHE A 72 -32.67 50.27 16.94
C PHE A 72 -31.26 50.54 17.50
N ALA A 73 -30.29 49.66 17.24
CA ALA A 73 -28.92 49.83 17.73
C ALA A 73 -28.18 50.96 17.00
N PRO A 74 -27.56 51.91 17.72
CA PRO A 74 -26.69 52.93 17.14
C PRO A 74 -25.46 52.34 16.42
N ASP A 75 -24.91 53.10 15.46
CA ASP A 75 -23.67 52.74 14.78
C ASP A 75 -22.42 52.91 15.67
N GLU A 76 -22.51 53.79 16.67
CA GLU A 76 -21.50 53.98 17.72
C GLU A 76 -21.63 52.95 18.84
N GLU A 77 -20.70 52.95 19.80
CA GLU A 77 -20.79 52.07 20.96
C GLU A 77 -21.97 52.46 21.86
N PHE A 78 -22.82 51.51 22.22
CA PHE A 78 -24.01 51.73 23.05
C PHE A 78 -24.06 50.82 24.26
N GLY A 79 -24.81 51.22 25.29
CA GLY A 79 -25.09 50.38 26.46
C GLY A 79 -26.35 49.54 26.26
N PHE A 80 -26.37 48.33 26.83
CA PHE A 80 -27.55 47.44 26.75
C PHE A 80 -28.82 48.08 27.35
N ALA A 81 -28.68 48.92 28.38
CA ALA A 81 -29.80 49.57 29.03
C ALA A 81 -30.40 50.68 28.17
N ASP A 82 -29.58 51.36 27.36
CA ASP A 82 -30.04 52.41 26.45
C ASP A 82 -30.78 51.78 25.27
N LEU A 83 -30.22 50.72 24.68
CA LEU A 83 -30.92 49.96 23.63
C LEU A 83 -32.22 49.32 24.14
N ALA A 84 -32.27 48.87 25.40
CA ALA A 84 -33.51 48.36 25.98
C ALA A 84 -34.59 49.47 26.06
N ARG A 85 -34.21 50.73 26.32
CA ARG A 85 -35.17 51.84 26.32
C ARG A 85 -35.67 52.17 24.93
N ASP A 86 -34.80 52.09 23.93
CA ASP A 86 -35.17 52.36 22.55
C ASP A 86 -36.04 51.22 21.95
N TYR A 87 -35.77 49.97 22.35
CA TYR A 87 -36.50 48.79 21.86
C TYR A 87 -37.85 48.55 22.55
N PHE A 88 -37.93 48.68 23.88
CA PHE A 88 -39.15 48.39 24.64
C PHE A 88 -39.98 49.64 24.93
N SER A 89 -39.41 50.56 25.71
CA SER A 89 -40.02 51.85 26.06
C SER A 89 -39.01 52.72 26.81
N ALA A 90 -39.22 54.04 26.83
CA ALA A 90 -38.40 54.97 27.61
C ALA A 90 -38.27 54.62 29.11
N LEU A 91 -39.21 53.82 29.65
CA LEU A 91 -39.22 53.32 31.03
C LEU A 91 -38.90 51.82 31.11
N ALA A 92 -38.05 51.30 30.23
CA ALA A 92 -37.65 49.89 30.21
C ALA A 92 -37.27 49.39 31.61
N THR A 93 -37.98 48.36 32.05
CA THR A 93 -37.84 47.73 33.35
C THR A 93 -36.47 47.09 33.50
N LEU A 94 -36.08 46.79 34.74
CA LEU A 94 -34.82 46.10 35.01
C LEU A 94 -34.74 44.73 34.32
N THR A 95 -35.87 44.03 34.23
CA THR A 95 -35.99 42.75 33.52
C THR A 95 -35.75 42.92 32.02
N GLU A 96 -36.31 43.97 31.40
CA GLU A 96 -36.10 44.29 29.98
C GLU A 96 -34.64 44.69 29.69
N GLN A 97 -34.03 45.48 30.57
CA GLN A 97 -32.61 45.84 30.45
C GLN A 97 -31.70 44.61 30.58
N ALA A 98 -31.93 43.75 31.57
CA ALA A 98 -31.18 42.51 31.73
C ALA A 98 -31.46 41.50 30.58
N GLY A 99 -32.69 41.44 30.07
CA GLY A 99 -33.04 40.62 28.91
C GLY A 99 -32.35 41.07 27.62
N MET A 100 -32.28 42.39 27.39
CA MET A 100 -31.51 42.96 26.29
C MET A 100 -30.02 42.62 26.43
N LEU A 101 -29.45 42.77 27.63
CA LEU A 101 -28.06 42.36 27.90
C LEU A 101 -27.81 40.89 27.52
N PHE A 102 -28.70 39.97 27.90
CA PHE A 102 -28.55 38.55 27.57
C PHE A 102 -28.66 38.30 26.06
N LYS A 103 -29.66 38.89 25.39
CA LYS A 103 -29.83 38.76 23.93
C LYS A 103 -28.63 39.24 23.14
N LEU A 104 -28.04 40.39 23.52
CA LEU A 104 -26.85 40.94 22.90
C LEU A 104 -25.63 40.03 23.10
N PHE A 105 -25.50 39.42 24.28
CA PHE A 105 -24.41 38.47 24.56
C PHE A 105 -24.53 37.16 23.79
N GLU A 106 -25.74 36.65 23.60
CA GLU A 106 -26.04 35.43 22.85
C GLU A 106 -25.96 35.62 21.33
N SER A 107 -25.82 36.87 20.85
CA SER A 107 -25.85 37.21 19.43
C SER A 107 -24.55 37.91 18.95
N PRO A 108 -23.36 37.30 19.13
CA PRO A 108 -22.07 37.94 18.86
C PRO A 108 -21.84 38.31 17.39
N HIS A 109 -22.58 37.68 16.46
CA HIS A 109 -22.53 37.99 15.03
C HIS A 109 -23.21 39.33 14.69
N TYR A 110 -24.20 39.74 15.48
CA TYR A 110 -24.91 41.02 15.34
C TYR A 110 -24.27 42.12 16.20
N PHE A 111 -23.78 41.76 17.39
CA PHE A 111 -23.30 42.72 18.38
C PHE A 111 -21.94 42.31 18.95
N ARG A 112 -20.92 43.14 18.71
CA ARG A 112 -19.57 42.94 19.22
C ARG A 112 -19.42 43.59 20.59
N ARG A 113 -18.72 42.95 21.51
CA ARG A 113 -18.47 43.49 22.85
C ARG A 113 -17.44 44.64 22.77
N ALA A 114 -17.76 45.77 23.41
CA ALA A 114 -16.93 46.98 23.43
C ALA A 114 -16.55 47.40 24.86
N GLY A 115 -16.44 46.44 25.78
CA GLY A 115 -16.15 46.66 27.19
C GLY A 115 -17.36 46.43 28.10
N LYS A 116 -17.34 47.03 29.29
CA LYS A 116 -18.28 46.76 30.37
C LYS A 116 -19.73 47.13 29.99
N GLY A 117 -20.54 46.12 29.64
CA GLY A 117 -21.94 46.33 29.26
C GLY A 117 -22.13 47.17 28.00
N ARG A 118 -21.08 47.31 27.19
CA ARG A 118 -21.11 48.08 25.94
C ARG A 118 -20.99 47.17 24.74
N PHE A 119 -21.68 47.54 23.68
CA PHE A 119 -21.73 46.79 22.43
C PHE A 119 -21.56 47.73 21.25
N LYS A 120 -21.12 47.16 20.15
CA LYS A 120 -21.08 47.82 18.85
C LYS A 120 -21.78 46.94 17.82
N LYS A 121 -22.62 47.58 17.02
CA LYS A 121 -23.33 46.95 15.91
C LYS A 121 -22.32 46.40 14.89
N ALA A 122 -22.48 45.14 14.48
CA ALA A 122 -21.67 44.58 13.42
C ALA A 122 -22.10 45.17 12.06
N PRO A 123 -21.16 45.43 11.13
CA PRO A 123 -21.48 45.84 9.76
C PRO A 123 -22.41 44.84 9.04
N ALA A 124 -23.30 45.34 8.19
CA ALA A 124 -24.32 44.53 7.51
C ALA A 124 -23.73 43.44 6.59
N ASP A 125 -22.61 43.70 5.94
CA ASP A 125 -21.85 42.74 5.14
C ASP A 125 -21.30 41.58 5.99
N ILE A 126 -20.82 41.87 7.20
CA ILE A 126 -20.33 40.86 8.13
C ILE A 126 -21.48 40.01 8.69
N ILE A 127 -22.64 40.60 8.96
CA ILE A 127 -23.83 39.86 9.38
C ILE A 127 -24.32 38.96 8.26
N ALA A 128 -24.41 39.48 7.04
CA ALA A 128 -24.80 38.68 5.89
C ALA A 128 -23.87 37.46 5.70
N GLN A 129 -22.54 37.66 5.80
CA GLN A 129 -21.57 36.57 5.74
C GLN A 129 -21.73 35.57 6.90
N ALA A 130 -21.95 36.06 8.13
CA ALA A 130 -22.14 35.20 9.30
C ALA A 130 -23.43 34.38 9.20
N LEU A 131 -24.54 34.97 8.76
CA LEU A 131 -25.82 34.28 8.56
C LEU A 131 -25.70 33.21 7.47
N VAL A 132 -25.03 33.51 6.35
CA VAL A 132 -24.74 32.53 5.30
C VAL A 132 -23.89 31.38 5.85
N ALA A 133 -22.89 31.66 6.68
CA ALA A 133 -22.06 30.63 7.29
C ALA A 133 -22.84 29.75 8.30
N ILE A 134 -23.73 30.35 9.10
CA ILE A 134 -24.60 29.64 10.05
C ILE A 134 -25.57 28.73 9.29
N GLU A 135 -26.23 29.24 8.26
CA GLU A 135 -27.17 28.46 7.46
C GLU A 135 -26.44 27.33 6.73
N LYS A 136 -25.27 27.59 6.15
CA LYS A 136 -24.42 26.55 5.55
C LYS A 136 -24.03 25.48 6.57
N LYS A 137 -23.67 25.86 7.79
CA LYS A 137 -23.35 24.93 8.88
C LYS A 137 -24.56 24.08 9.25
N LYS A 138 -25.75 24.68 9.33
CA LYS A 138 -27.01 23.99 9.61
C LYS A 138 -27.35 22.97 8.50
N GLN A 139 -27.19 23.35 7.24
CA GLN A 139 -27.38 22.46 6.09
C GLN A 139 -26.40 21.28 6.11
N ILE A 140 -25.12 21.52 6.43
CA ILE A 140 -24.13 20.44 6.56
C ILE A 140 -24.52 19.47 7.67
N VAL A 141 -24.96 19.96 8.83
CA VAL A 141 -25.40 19.10 9.94
C VAL A 141 -26.63 18.27 9.54
N ALA A 142 -27.63 18.89 8.91
CA ALA A 142 -28.80 18.16 8.40
C ALA A 142 -28.40 17.10 7.36
N GLN A 143 -27.44 17.41 6.48
CA GLN A 143 -26.93 16.47 5.49
C GLN A 143 -26.20 15.28 6.13
N ILE A 144 -25.40 15.53 7.18
CA ILE A 144 -24.72 14.48 7.94
C ILE A 144 -25.75 13.51 8.55
N THR A 145 -26.78 14.05 9.22
CA THR A 145 -27.83 13.24 9.83
C THR A 145 -28.61 12.44 8.78
N GLN A 146 -28.97 13.07 7.65
CA GLN A 146 -29.63 12.36 6.55
C GLN A 146 -28.78 11.19 6.04
N TRP A 147 -27.49 11.42 5.76
CA TRP A 147 -26.60 10.35 5.30
C TRP A 147 -26.41 9.26 6.35
N ALA A 148 -26.38 9.61 7.64
CA ALA A 148 -26.28 8.63 8.70
C ALA A 148 -27.54 7.74 8.76
N GLU A 149 -28.73 8.31 8.61
CA GLU A 149 -29.99 7.58 8.53
C GLU A 149 -30.05 6.65 7.31
N GLU A 150 -29.62 7.12 6.14
CA GLU A 150 -29.53 6.31 4.91
C GLU A 150 -28.60 5.10 5.11
N LEU A 151 -27.43 5.30 5.73
CA LEU A 151 -26.49 4.22 6.04
C LEU A 151 -27.10 3.18 6.98
N VAL A 152 -27.77 3.62 8.04
CA VAL A 152 -28.47 2.73 8.99
C VAL A 152 -29.60 1.96 8.28
N ALA A 153 -30.27 2.59 7.31
CA ALA A 153 -31.28 1.96 6.47
C ALA A 153 -30.72 1.00 5.39
N GLY A 154 -29.39 0.81 5.33
CA GLY A 154 -28.75 -0.09 4.38
C GLY A 154 -28.55 0.52 2.98
N GLN A 155 -28.56 1.85 2.87
CA GLN A 155 -28.33 2.56 1.60
C GLN A 155 -27.11 3.47 1.74
N CYS A 156 -26.08 3.24 0.93
CA CYS A 156 -24.89 4.09 0.93
C CYS A 156 -25.10 5.37 0.09
N PRO A 157 -25.00 6.57 0.69
CA PRO A 157 -25.04 7.82 -0.06
C PRO A 157 -23.89 7.93 -1.06
N GLU A 158 -24.12 8.56 -2.21
CA GLU A 158 -23.12 8.66 -3.30
C GLU A 158 -21.84 9.38 -2.85
N ALA A 159 -21.97 10.45 -2.07
CA ALA A 159 -20.83 11.19 -1.53
C ALA A 159 -19.91 10.31 -0.66
N ILE A 160 -20.51 9.46 0.17
CA ILE A 160 -19.78 8.51 1.02
C ILE A 160 -19.17 7.41 0.16
N ARG A 161 -19.91 6.88 -0.82
CA ARG A 161 -19.39 5.86 -1.76
C ARG A 161 -18.17 6.37 -2.52
N PHE A 162 -18.20 7.61 -3.00
CA PHE A 162 -17.08 8.22 -3.72
C PHE A 162 -15.83 8.39 -2.83
N GLN A 163 -16.02 8.65 -1.54
CA GLN A 163 -14.93 8.84 -0.58
C GLN A 163 -14.62 7.58 0.27
N LEU A 164 -15.27 6.44 0.00
CA LEU A 164 -15.26 5.23 0.84
C LEU A 164 -13.86 4.85 1.35
N TYR A 165 -12.90 4.73 0.44
CA TYR A 165 -11.54 4.30 0.79
C TYR A 165 -10.76 5.37 1.57
N LYS A 166 -11.00 6.66 1.29
CA LYS A 166 -10.41 7.74 2.10
C LYS A 166 -10.99 7.70 3.51
N ILE A 167 -12.30 7.52 3.65
CA ILE A 167 -12.97 7.43 4.95
C ILE A 167 -12.39 6.25 5.77
N LEU A 168 -12.21 5.08 5.16
CA LEU A 168 -11.74 3.89 5.87
C LEU A 168 -10.24 3.91 6.21
N PHE A 169 -9.39 4.46 5.33
CA PHE A 169 -7.93 4.29 5.42
C PHE A 169 -7.12 5.59 5.56
N LYS A 170 -7.67 6.74 5.15
CA LYS A 170 -7.04 8.07 5.27
C LYS A 170 -8.07 9.13 5.69
N PRO A 171 -8.74 8.96 6.85
CA PRO A 171 -9.91 9.76 7.19
C PRO A 171 -9.59 11.24 7.42
N ASP A 172 -10.39 12.12 6.83
CA ASP A 172 -10.52 13.51 7.27
C ASP A 172 -11.63 13.60 8.32
N LYS A 173 -11.25 13.70 9.60
CA LYS A 173 -12.18 13.75 10.73
C LYS A 173 -13.13 14.97 10.69
N ASN A 174 -12.80 15.99 9.89
CA ASN A 174 -13.63 17.17 9.75
C ASN A 174 -14.66 17.04 8.62
N ALA A 175 -14.46 16.11 7.68
CA ALA A 175 -15.33 15.89 6.54
C ALA A 175 -16.74 15.47 6.97
N PRO A 176 -17.80 16.03 6.37
CA PRO A 176 -19.18 15.62 6.62
C PRO A 176 -19.42 14.13 6.39
N GLU A 177 -18.81 13.55 5.35
CA GLU A 177 -18.93 12.13 5.01
C GLU A 177 -18.38 11.22 6.12
N TYR A 178 -17.22 11.57 6.69
CA TYR A 178 -16.65 10.85 7.83
C TYR A 178 -17.58 10.89 9.04
N LYS A 179 -18.07 12.09 9.37
CA LYS A 179 -18.97 12.30 10.52
C LYS A 179 -20.26 11.51 10.39
N ALA A 180 -20.82 11.42 9.19
CA ALA A 180 -22.01 10.62 8.91
C ALA A 180 -21.78 9.12 9.17
N VAL A 181 -20.64 8.57 8.75
CA VAL A 181 -20.31 7.16 9.04
C VAL A 181 -20.12 6.92 10.54
N VAL A 182 -19.45 7.83 11.26
CA VAL A 182 -19.29 7.71 12.72
C VAL A 182 -20.64 7.79 13.44
N GLU A 183 -21.51 8.72 13.05
CA GLU A 183 -22.86 8.86 13.60
C GLU A 183 -23.70 7.61 13.35
N ALA A 184 -23.70 7.08 12.13
CA ALA A 184 -24.41 5.86 11.76
C ALA A 184 -23.84 4.61 12.47
N SER A 185 -22.52 4.52 12.63
CA SER A 185 -21.87 3.43 13.36
C SER A 185 -22.27 3.42 14.82
N ARG A 186 -22.28 4.59 15.48
CA ARG A 186 -22.76 4.74 16.86
C ARG A 186 -24.23 4.40 17.00
N ALA A 187 -25.07 4.83 16.06
CA ALA A 187 -26.51 4.57 16.09
C ALA A 187 -26.88 3.10 15.85
N SER A 188 -26.13 2.41 14.98
CA SER A 188 -26.37 1.00 14.62
C SER A 188 -25.63 0.00 15.51
N HIS A 189 -24.67 0.45 16.31
CA HIS A 189 -23.71 -0.39 17.05
C HIS A 189 -22.92 -1.36 16.15
N LEU A 190 -22.77 -1.02 14.87
CA LEU A 190 -21.96 -1.78 13.93
C LEU A 190 -20.60 -1.13 13.77
N ALA A 191 -19.57 -1.96 13.61
CA ALA A 191 -18.28 -1.47 13.17
C ALA A 191 -18.43 -0.79 11.79
N PRO A 192 -17.67 0.26 11.52
CA PRO A 192 -17.81 1.04 10.29
C PRO A 192 -17.73 0.25 8.98
N LEU A 193 -16.83 -0.73 8.91
CA LEU A 193 -16.70 -1.58 7.73
C LEU A 193 -17.95 -2.44 7.53
N ASP A 194 -18.45 -3.09 8.59
CA ASP A 194 -19.66 -3.90 8.55
C ASP A 194 -20.88 -3.07 8.18
N LEU A 195 -20.98 -1.84 8.71
CA LEU A 195 -22.03 -0.90 8.36
C LEU A 195 -21.99 -0.56 6.87
N LEU A 196 -20.83 -0.18 6.35
CA LEU A 196 -20.65 0.20 4.95
C LEU A 196 -20.86 -0.99 4.00
N GLN A 197 -20.48 -2.19 4.41
CA GLN A 197 -20.76 -3.42 3.68
C GLN A 197 -22.27 -3.68 3.61
N LYS A 198 -22.97 -3.61 4.76
CA LYS A 198 -24.44 -3.75 4.82
C LYS A 198 -25.18 -2.66 4.04
N ALA A 199 -24.61 -1.46 3.95
CA ALA A 199 -25.15 -0.36 3.18
C ALA A 199 -24.89 -0.46 1.65
N GLY A 200 -24.23 -1.53 1.19
CA GLY A 200 -23.89 -1.71 -0.22
C GLY A 200 -22.87 -0.68 -0.72
N ALA A 201 -21.98 -0.18 0.15
CA ALA A 201 -20.89 0.71 -0.25
C ALA A 201 -19.77 -0.05 -0.98
N ILE A 202 -19.54 -1.31 -0.60
CA ILE A 202 -18.51 -2.18 -1.19
C ILE A 202 -19.19 -3.09 -2.21
N ALA A 203 -18.98 -2.78 -3.50
CA ALA A 203 -19.59 -3.53 -4.60
C ALA A 203 -18.91 -4.89 -4.88
N SER A 204 -17.61 -4.98 -4.61
CA SER A 204 -16.82 -6.19 -4.81
C SER A 204 -15.70 -6.27 -3.76
N PRO A 205 -15.52 -7.42 -3.08
CA PRO A 205 -14.39 -7.62 -2.19
C PRO A 205 -13.02 -7.54 -2.90
N TYR A 206 -12.94 -7.95 -4.18
CA TYR A 206 -11.72 -7.75 -4.96
C TYR A 206 -11.41 -6.26 -5.11
N GLN A 207 -12.41 -5.49 -5.55
CA GLN A 207 -12.27 -4.05 -5.74
C GLN A 207 -12.00 -3.32 -4.41
N PHE A 208 -12.40 -3.89 -3.27
CA PHE A 208 -12.02 -3.39 -1.95
C PHE A 208 -10.50 -3.43 -1.73
N HIS A 209 -9.88 -4.59 -1.92
CA HIS A 209 -8.43 -4.75 -1.77
C HIS A 209 -7.66 -3.97 -2.84
N TRP A 210 -8.13 -4.01 -4.09
CA TRP A 210 -7.51 -3.31 -5.21
C TRP A 210 -7.47 -1.80 -4.99
N LYS A 211 -8.62 -1.17 -4.70
CA LYS A 211 -8.68 0.29 -4.52
C LYS A 211 -7.94 0.75 -3.26
N ARG A 212 -7.90 -0.07 -2.20
CA ARG A 212 -7.04 0.20 -1.04
C ARG A 212 -5.57 0.25 -1.45
N PHE A 213 -5.11 -0.76 -2.19
CA PHE A 213 -3.74 -0.82 -2.68
C PHE A 213 -3.39 0.40 -3.55
N LEU A 214 -4.28 0.80 -4.45
CA LEU A 214 -4.12 2.00 -5.27
C LEU A 214 -4.08 3.29 -4.43
N LEU A 215 -4.93 3.44 -3.42
CA LEU A 215 -4.92 4.63 -2.55
C LEU A 215 -3.61 4.79 -1.78
N GLU A 216 -3.00 3.68 -1.38
CA GLU A 216 -1.74 3.65 -0.62
C GLU A 216 -0.53 3.86 -1.54
N ASN A 217 -0.46 3.13 -2.66
CA ASN A 217 0.74 3.01 -3.48
C ASN A 217 0.68 3.79 -4.80
N PHE A 218 -0.52 4.09 -5.30
CA PHE A 218 -0.76 4.79 -6.57
C PHE A 218 -1.78 5.95 -6.41
N PRO A 219 -1.57 6.90 -5.47
CA PRO A 219 -2.57 7.93 -5.14
C PRO A 219 -2.89 8.90 -6.30
N LYS A 220 -2.06 8.91 -7.35
CA LYS A 220 -2.25 9.70 -8.58
C LYS A 220 -2.73 8.86 -9.77
N GLY A 221 -3.10 7.59 -9.53
CA GLY A 221 -3.46 6.62 -10.56
C GLY A 221 -2.28 5.80 -11.08
N THR A 222 -2.59 4.78 -11.87
CA THR A 222 -1.65 3.82 -12.48
C THR A 222 -1.23 4.21 -13.90
N GLY A 223 -1.78 5.30 -14.45
CA GLY A 223 -1.41 5.81 -15.76
C GLY A 223 -0.01 6.41 -15.79
N PHE A 224 0.56 6.50 -16.98
CA PHE A 224 1.80 7.22 -17.23
C PHE A 224 1.53 8.54 -17.95
N PRO A 225 2.34 9.58 -17.72
CA PRO A 225 2.34 10.74 -18.61
C PRO A 225 2.80 10.31 -20.01
N ALA A 226 2.36 11.02 -21.04
CA ALA A 226 2.85 10.80 -22.40
C ALA A 226 4.36 11.05 -22.43
N ILE A 227 5.13 10.03 -22.80
CA ILE A 227 6.59 10.06 -22.84
C ILE A 227 7.09 9.20 -23.99
N THR A 228 8.11 9.69 -24.71
CA THR A 228 8.76 8.93 -25.77
C THR A 228 9.91 8.12 -25.20
N ALA A 229 9.99 6.84 -25.57
CA ALA A 229 11.13 6.00 -25.22
C ALA A 229 12.43 6.55 -25.84
N PRO A 230 13.50 6.75 -25.06
CA PRO A 230 14.75 7.28 -25.60
C PRO A 230 15.41 6.25 -26.53
N ALA A 231 15.79 6.68 -27.74
CA ALA A 231 16.52 5.82 -28.66
C ALA A 231 17.94 5.55 -28.13
N ILE A 232 18.45 4.35 -28.39
CA ILE A 232 19.86 4.03 -28.14
C ILE A 232 20.69 4.70 -29.23
N ALA A 233 21.55 5.64 -28.83
CA ALA A 233 22.40 6.39 -29.74
C ALA A 233 23.67 5.62 -30.17
N ASP A 234 24.04 4.58 -29.41
CA ASP A 234 25.22 3.75 -29.68
C ASP A 234 25.06 2.93 -30.96
N GLU A 235 26.10 2.90 -31.78
CA GLU A 235 26.24 1.93 -32.88
C GLU A 235 26.68 0.58 -32.30
N LEU A 236 25.70 -0.26 -31.98
CA LEU A 236 25.93 -1.57 -31.39
C LEU A 236 26.20 -2.65 -32.46
N PRO A 237 27.23 -3.50 -32.32
CA PRO A 237 27.46 -4.63 -33.21
C PRO A 237 26.30 -5.62 -33.11
N VAL A 238 25.99 -6.33 -34.20
CA VAL A 238 25.03 -7.45 -34.16
C VAL A 238 25.78 -8.70 -33.71
N ALA A 239 25.25 -9.36 -32.68
CA ALA A 239 25.78 -10.59 -32.15
C ALA A 239 25.62 -11.72 -33.18
N ILE A 240 26.67 -12.53 -33.35
CA ILE A 240 26.65 -13.69 -34.25
C ILE A 240 26.09 -14.88 -33.49
N VAL A 241 24.86 -14.76 -32.97
CA VAL A 241 24.14 -15.80 -32.21
C VAL A 241 22.68 -15.88 -32.68
N GLN A 242 21.97 -16.90 -32.22
CA GLN A 242 20.51 -16.96 -32.28
C GLN A 242 20.03 -17.24 -30.86
N ALA A 243 19.36 -16.26 -30.26
CA ALA A 243 18.92 -16.34 -28.88
C ALA A 243 17.44 -16.70 -28.79
N PHE A 244 17.04 -17.28 -27.65
CA PHE A 244 15.64 -17.55 -27.34
C PHE A 244 15.34 -17.19 -25.88
N SER A 245 14.16 -16.65 -25.60
CA SER A 245 13.67 -16.45 -24.23
C SER A 245 12.77 -17.60 -23.80
N ILE A 246 12.59 -17.79 -22.49
CA ILE A 246 11.65 -18.75 -21.91
C ILE A 246 10.92 -18.02 -20.77
N ASP A 247 9.63 -17.76 -20.95
CA ASP A 247 8.84 -16.94 -20.03
C ASP A 247 7.43 -17.51 -19.80
N ASP A 248 6.70 -16.94 -18.85
CA ASP A 248 5.26 -17.17 -18.74
C ASP A 248 4.49 -16.45 -19.87
N SER A 249 3.35 -17.00 -20.30
CA SER A 249 2.53 -16.42 -21.40
C SER A 249 2.02 -15.00 -21.16
N GLN A 250 1.98 -14.54 -19.91
CA GLN A 250 1.56 -13.17 -19.56
C GLN A 250 2.74 -12.17 -19.49
N THR A 251 3.98 -12.65 -19.66
CA THR A 251 5.17 -11.81 -19.66
C THR A 251 5.22 -10.96 -20.93
N THR A 252 5.21 -9.64 -20.75
CA THR A 252 5.40 -8.66 -21.84
C THR A 252 6.74 -7.94 -21.73
N GLU A 253 7.32 -7.90 -20.53
CA GLU A 253 8.63 -7.32 -20.23
C GLU A 253 9.69 -8.44 -20.33
N ILE A 254 9.92 -8.96 -21.54
CA ILE A 254 10.93 -10.02 -21.74
C ILE A 254 12.30 -9.37 -21.55
N ASP A 255 12.91 -9.66 -20.40
CA ASP A 255 14.18 -9.12 -19.95
C ASP A 255 15.37 -9.97 -20.37
N ASP A 256 15.20 -11.29 -20.48
CA ASP A 256 16.32 -12.23 -20.68
C ASP A 256 16.12 -13.22 -21.82
N ALA A 257 17.24 -13.61 -22.45
CA ALA A 257 17.31 -14.62 -23.49
C ALA A 257 18.64 -15.39 -23.42
N LEU A 258 18.65 -16.61 -23.94
CA LEU A 258 19.80 -17.53 -23.91
C LEU A 258 20.24 -17.90 -25.33
N SER A 259 21.53 -18.13 -25.52
CA SER A 259 22.08 -18.73 -26.73
C SER A 259 23.16 -19.76 -26.41
N VAL A 260 23.38 -20.72 -27.30
CA VAL A 260 24.40 -21.76 -27.15
C VAL A 260 25.14 -21.97 -28.46
N GLN A 261 26.48 -21.99 -28.41
CA GLN A 261 27.35 -22.17 -29.56
C GLN A 261 28.48 -23.16 -29.27
N GLY A 262 29.03 -23.78 -30.31
CA GLY A 262 30.21 -24.65 -30.18
C GLY A 262 29.92 -26.08 -29.69
N LEU A 263 28.65 -26.51 -29.68
CA LEU A 263 28.29 -27.90 -29.38
C LEU A 263 29.02 -28.86 -30.35
N GLY A 264 29.69 -29.87 -29.79
CA GLY A 264 30.50 -30.86 -30.49
C GLY A 264 31.94 -30.43 -30.77
N THR A 265 32.37 -29.25 -30.32
CA THR A 265 33.74 -28.74 -30.56
C THR A 265 34.70 -28.97 -29.39
N GLY A 266 34.21 -29.45 -28.25
CA GLY A 266 34.97 -29.57 -26.99
C GLY A 266 34.94 -28.28 -26.15
N THR A 267 34.46 -27.16 -26.70
CA THR A 267 34.29 -25.90 -25.99
C THR A 267 32.96 -25.26 -26.36
N VAL A 268 32.11 -25.03 -25.36
CA VAL A 268 30.76 -24.47 -25.56
C VAL A 268 30.70 -23.06 -25.00
N THR A 269 30.10 -22.13 -25.74
CA THR A 269 29.83 -20.78 -25.24
C THR A 269 28.33 -20.62 -25.03
N VAL A 270 27.94 -20.27 -23.81
CA VAL A 270 26.57 -19.92 -23.46
C VAL A 270 26.46 -18.40 -23.35
N GLY A 271 25.56 -17.81 -24.11
CA GLY A 271 25.19 -16.39 -24.01
C GLY A 271 23.97 -16.21 -23.13
N ILE A 272 24.04 -15.22 -22.22
CA ILE A 272 22.95 -14.77 -21.36
C ILE A 272 22.73 -13.29 -21.69
N HIS A 273 21.64 -12.98 -22.35
CA HIS A 273 21.39 -11.68 -22.97
C HIS A 273 20.30 -10.96 -22.19
N ILE A 274 20.61 -9.79 -21.63
CA ILE A 274 19.65 -9.02 -20.84
C ILE A 274 19.28 -7.75 -21.61
N ALA A 275 17.98 -7.47 -21.76
CA ALA A 275 17.45 -6.23 -22.34
C ALA A 275 18.21 -5.02 -21.77
N ALA A 276 18.56 -4.06 -22.61
CA ALA A 276 19.47 -2.97 -22.22
C ALA A 276 18.83 -1.57 -22.19
N PRO A 277 17.74 -1.33 -21.43
CA PRO A 277 17.18 0.01 -21.29
C PRO A 277 18.20 1.00 -20.72
N GLY A 278 19.16 0.56 -19.90
CA GLY A 278 20.20 1.40 -19.31
C GLY A 278 21.18 2.02 -20.32
N LEU A 279 21.16 1.61 -21.59
CA LEU A 279 21.93 2.28 -22.65
C LEU A 279 21.33 3.62 -23.07
N ALA A 280 20.03 3.84 -22.83
CA ALA A 280 19.31 5.04 -23.26
C ALA A 280 18.53 5.73 -22.12
N VAL A 281 17.98 4.98 -21.18
CA VAL A 281 17.40 5.51 -19.94
C VAL A 281 18.53 5.86 -18.99
N LEU A 282 18.91 7.14 -18.91
CA LEU A 282 20.01 7.61 -18.06
C LEU A 282 19.51 8.06 -16.68
N PRO A 283 20.36 8.02 -15.63
CA PRO A 283 20.03 8.58 -14.32
C PRO A 283 19.54 10.03 -14.41
N GLY A 284 18.45 10.34 -13.72
CA GLY A 284 17.78 11.63 -13.72
C GLY A 284 16.86 11.90 -14.91
N SER A 285 16.84 11.04 -15.94
CA SER A 285 15.97 11.23 -17.11
C SER A 285 14.48 11.11 -16.75
N PRO A 286 13.56 11.63 -17.57
CA PRO A 286 12.13 11.51 -17.29
C PRO A 286 11.64 10.06 -17.17
N VAL A 287 12.17 9.13 -17.98
CA VAL A 287 11.83 7.69 -17.87
C VAL A 287 12.40 7.08 -16.58
N ASP A 288 13.63 7.44 -16.21
CA ASP A 288 14.23 7.01 -14.95
C ASP A 288 13.37 7.43 -13.74
N GLN A 289 12.91 8.68 -13.71
CA GLN A 289 12.04 9.18 -12.63
C GLN A 289 10.74 8.39 -12.50
N LEU A 290 10.18 7.88 -13.61
CA LEU A 290 9.02 6.98 -13.58
C LEU A 290 9.38 5.62 -12.96
N GLY A 291 10.48 5.01 -13.41
CA GLY A 291 10.99 3.75 -12.86
C GLY A 291 11.30 3.84 -11.37
N ARG A 292 11.92 4.95 -10.93
CA ARG A 292 12.23 5.23 -9.54
C ARG A 292 10.98 5.49 -8.69
N ALA A 293 9.92 6.03 -9.28
CA ALA A 293 8.66 6.25 -8.56
C ALA A 293 7.89 4.94 -8.31
N ARG A 294 8.00 3.94 -9.21
CA ARG A 294 7.31 2.65 -9.09
C ARG A 294 8.16 1.54 -8.48
N LEU A 295 9.47 1.59 -8.69
CA LEU A 295 10.51 0.66 -8.21
C LEU A 295 10.42 -0.80 -8.71
N SER A 296 9.21 -1.33 -8.93
CA SER A 296 8.96 -2.68 -9.43
C SER A 296 7.63 -2.74 -10.18
N THR A 297 7.49 -3.71 -11.08
CA THR A 297 6.18 -4.12 -11.61
C THR A 297 5.41 -4.88 -10.52
N VAL A 298 4.09 -4.65 -10.44
CA VAL A 298 3.14 -5.37 -9.58
C VAL A 298 2.46 -6.45 -10.42
N TYR A 299 2.51 -7.70 -10.00
CA TYR A 299 1.88 -8.85 -10.66
C TYR A 299 0.78 -9.44 -9.77
N MET A 300 -0.45 -9.50 -10.28
CA MET A 300 -1.53 -10.25 -9.64
C MET A 300 -2.20 -11.17 -10.67
N PRO A 301 -2.95 -12.20 -10.24
CA PRO A 301 -3.64 -13.07 -11.18
C PRO A 301 -4.50 -12.27 -12.18
N GLY A 302 -4.19 -12.42 -13.47
CA GLY A 302 -4.91 -11.82 -14.59
C GLY A 302 -4.61 -10.34 -14.88
N TYR A 303 -3.81 -9.65 -14.06
CA TYR A 303 -3.53 -8.22 -14.28
C TYR A 303 -2.17 -7.78 -13.71
N LYS A 304 -1.68 -6.62 -14.16
CA LYS A 304 -0.41 -6.07 -13.66
C LYS A 304 -0.34 -4.56 -13.77
N ILE A 305 0.50 -3.96 -12.94
CA ILE A 305 0.90 -2.55 -13.07
C ILE A 305 2.40 -2.53 -13.36
N THR A 306 2.78 -2.17 -14.58
CA THR A 306 4.17 -2.14 -15.04
C THR A 306 4.99 -1.05 -14.35
N MET A 307 6.29 -1.29 -14.16
CA MET A 307 7.24 -0.29 -13.67
C MET A 307 7.45 0.84 -14.68
N LEU A 308 7.47 0.49 -15.96
CA LEU A 308 7.73 1.39 -17.08
C LEU A 308 6.53 1.44 -18.04
N PRO A 309 6.34 2.55 -18.78
CA PRO A 309 5.31 2.63 -19.82
C PRO A 309 5.47 1.56 -20.89
N ASP A 310 4.36 1.09 -21.46
CA ASP A 310 4.38 0.04 -22.49
C ASP A 310 5.27 0.41 -23.69
N ASP A 311 5.20 1.65 -24.19
CA ASP A 311 6.06 2.11 -25.29
C ASP A 311 7.56 2.02 -24.96
N VAL A 312 7.93 2.26 -23.70
CA VAL A 312 9.31 2.08 -23.21
C VAL A 312 9.66 0.60 -23.18
N VAL A 313 8.80 -0.25 -22.63
CA VAL A 313 9.00 -1.71 -22.60
C VAL A 313 9.17 -2.27 -24.02
N GLN A 314 8.27 -1.93 -24.94
CA GLN A 314 8.28 -2.41 -26.33
C GLN A 314 9.55 -2.03 -27.10
N THR A 315 10.17 -0.92 -26.71
CA THR A 315 11.43 -0.46 -27.32
C THR A 315 12.59 -1.39 -26.98
N TYR A 316 12.66 -1.90 -25.75
CA TYR A 316 13.83 -2.65 -25.25
C TYR A 316 13.61 -4.14 -25.04
N THR A 317 12.37 -4.60 -24.94
CA THR A 317 12.05 -6.01 -24.70
C THR A 317 12.68 -6.92 -25.77
N LEU A 318 13.18 -8.08 -25.34
CA LEU A 318 13.82 -9.07 -26.20
C LEU A 318 12.78 -9.83 -27.03
N MET A 319 12.17 -9.12 -27.96
CA MET A 319 11.09 -9.61 -28.81
C MET A 319 11.61 -10.44 -29.99
N GLU A 320 10.94 -11.56 -30.24
CA GLU A 320 11.17 -12.47 -31.35
C GLU A 320 11.15 -11.76 -32.71
N GLY A 321 12.06 -12.16 -33.59
CA GLY A 321 12.21 -11.61 -34.94
C GLY A 321 12.92 -10.27 -35.02
N ARG A 322 13.48 -9.77 -33.91
CA ARG A 322 14.21 -8.48 -33.84
C ARG A 322 15.65 -8.65 -33.38
N ASP A 323 16.48 -7.72 -33.83
CA ASP A 323 17.82 -7.48 -33.28
C ASP A 323 17.70 -6.53 -32.08
N CYS A 324 17.61 -7.10 -30.87
CA CYS A 324 17.33 -6.33 -29.67
C CYS A 324 18.60 -5.89 -28.93
N PRO A 325 18.68 -4.64 -28.44
CA PRO A 325 19.82 -4.18 -27.67
C PRO A 325 19.93 -4.92 -26.33
N ALA A 326 21.11 -5.47 -26.05
CA ALA A 326 21.35 -6.27 -24.87
C ALA A 326 22.71 -5.98 -24.21
N VAL A 327 22.74 -6.19 -22.90
CA VAL A 327 23.95 -6.41 -22.11
C VAL A 327 24.10 -7.94 -22.00
N SER A 328 25.04 -8.48 -22.76
CA SER A 328 25.25 -9.92 -22.89
C SER A 328 26.41 -10.38 -22.01
N LEU A 329 26.21 -11.48 -21.28
CA LEU A 329 27.28 -12.26 -20.66
C LEU A 329 27.50 -13.53 -21.47
N TYR A 330 28.70 -13.69 -22.00
CA TYR A 330 29.16 -14.93 -22.62
C TYR A 330 30.01 -15.69 -21.61
N VAL A 331 29.69 -16.96 -21.37
CA VAL A 331 30.49 -17.85 -20.52
C VAL A 331 30.93 -19.05 -21.33
N THR A 332 32.23 -19.29 -21.36
CA THR A 332 32.85 -20.40 -22.09
C THR A 332 33.08 -21.56 -21.14
N PHE A 333 32.66 -22.75 -21.55
CA PHE A 333 32.75 -23.99 -20.78
C PHE A 333 33.55 -25.05 -21.52
N ASP A 334 34.26 -25.89 -20.77
CA ASP A 334 34.60 -27.23 -21.24
C ASP A 334 33.31 -28.01 -21.55
N GLU A 335 33.19 -28.59 -22.74
CA GLU A 335 31.97 -29.29 -23.10
C GLU A 335 31.73 -30.55 -22.25
N ALA A 336 32.79 -31.25 -21.84
CA ALA A 336 32.69 -32.50 -21.12
C ALA A 336 32.61 -32.30 -19.60
N SER A 337 33.51 -31.46 -19.05
CA SER A 337 33.57 -31.25 -17.60
C SER A 337 32.65 -30.15 -17.08
N LEU A 338 32.09 -29.31 -17.98
CA LEU A 338 31.27 -28.15 -17.63
C LEU A 338 32.01 -27.17 -16.71
N GLU A 339 33.34 -27.16 -16.78
CA GLU A 339 34.18 -26.17 -16.11
C GLU A 339 34.16 -24.84 -16.87
N ILE A 340 34.00 -23.75 -16.15
CA ILE A 340 34.12 -22.40 -16.71
C ILE A 340 35.58 -22.17 -17.10
N LYS A 341 35.83 -21.82 -18.36
CA LYS A 341 37.14 -21.43 -18.90
C LYS A 341 37.33 -19.92 -18.93
N GLY A 342 36.24 -19.15 -19.02
CA GLY A 342 36.28 -17.70 -19.04
C GLY A 342 34.89 -17.12 -19.23
N SER A 343 34.81 -15.80 -19.10
CA SER A 343 33.58 -15.04 -19.35
C SER A 343 33.89 -13.67 -19.94
N GLU A 344 32.99 -13.16 -20.78
CA GLU A 344 33.11 -11.86 -21.44
C GLU A 344 31.75 -11.15 -21.41
N THR A 345 31.73 -9.84 -21.12
CA THR A 345 30.51 -9.03 -21.19
C THR A 345 30.54 -8.13 -22.43
N LYS A 346 29.45 -8.06 -23.19
CA LYS A 346 29.32 -7.25 -24.41
C LYS A 346 28.07 -6.37 -24.38
N LEU A 347 28.17 -5.22 -25.04
CA LEU A 347 27.06 -4.34 -25.39
C LEU A 347 26.81 -4.50 -26.89
N GLU A 348 25.65 -5.02 -27.27
CA GLU A 348 25.40 -5.46 -28.65
C GLU A 348 23.90 -5.52 -28.96
N ARG A 349 23.57 -5.84 -30.22
CA ARG A 349 22.21 -6.23 -30.62
C ARG A 349 22.15 -7.74 -30.81
N VAL A 350 21.20 -8.39 -30.18
CA VAL A 350 21.06 -9.85 -30.17
C VAL A 350 19.85 -10.22 -31.03
N PRO A 351 20.04 -11.03 -32.09
CA PRO A 351 18.92 -11.60 -32.84
C PRO A 351 18.13 -12.58 -31.98
N ILE A 352 16.85 -12.26 -31.71
CA ILE A 352 15.94 -13.14 -30.94
C ILE A 352 15.19 -14.03 -31.93
N ALA A 353 15.52 -15.31 -31.93
CA ALA A 353 14.91 -16.31 -32.80
C ALA A 353 13.53 -16.76 -32.30
N HIS A 354 13.37 -16.92 -30.97
CA HIS A 354 12.13 -17.45 -30.37
C HIS A 354 11.84 -16.84 -29.01
N ASN A 355 10.57 -16.52 -28.73
CA ASN A 355 10.06 -16.25 -27.39
C ASN A 355 9.22 -17.45 -26.90
N LEU A 356 9.84 -18.38 -26.18
CA LEU A 356 9.22 -19.62 -25.71
C LEU A 356 8.34 -19.39 -24.48
N ARG A 357 7.33 -20.25 -24.27
CA ARG A 357 6.35 -20.12 -23.17
C ARG A 357 6.19 -21.38 -22.32
N HIS A 358 6.31 -21.25 -21.00
CA HIS A 358 6.21 -22.37 -20.05
C HIS A 358 4.94 -23.20 -20.21
N ASP A 359 3.78 -22.55 -20.25
CA ASP A 359 2.48 -23.21 -20.31
C ASP A 359 2.25 -24.00 -21.61
N GLN A 360 3.03 -23.72 -22.66
CA GLN A 360 3.00 -24.45 -23.92
C GLN A 360 4.01 -25.60 -23.98
N LEU A 361 5.09 -25.52 -23.19
CA LEU A 361 6.28 -26.35 -23.36
C LEU A 361 6.60 -27.27 -22.21
N ASP A 362 6.23 -26.95 -20.96
CA ASP A 362 6.63 -27.73 -19.79
C ASP A 362 6.13 -29.18 -19.86
N ALA A 363 4.97 -29.42 -20.48
CA ALA A 363 4.43 -30.77 -20.71
C ALA A 363 5.21 -31.55 -21.79
N VAL A 364 5.90 -30.85 -22.69
CA VAL A 364 6.67 -31.44 -23.80
C VAL A 364 8.14 -31.63 -23.39
N VAL A 365 8.78 -30.57 -22.89
CA VAL A 365 10.21 -30.51 -22.54
C VAL A 365 10.43 -31.13 -21.16
N THR A 366 10.30 -32.46 -21.13
CA THR A 366 10.56 -33.29 -19.96
C THR A 366 12.01 -33.77 -19.92
N GLU A 367 12.43 -34.37 -18.79
CA GLU A 367 13.76 -34.99 -18.72
C GLU A 367 13.94 -36.09 -19.78
N ALA A 368 12.91 -36.90 -20.03
CA ALA A 368 12.94 -37.92 -21.07
C ALA A 368 13.16 -37.31 -22.45
N TRP A 369 12.46 -36.20 -22.74
CA TRP A 369 12.65 -35.46 -23.99
C TRP A 369 14.07 -34.89 -24.10
N LEU A 370 14.66 -34.39 -23.03
CA LEU A 370 16.02 -33.83 -23.10
C LEU A 370 17.10 -34.92 -23.21
N GLN A 371 16.88 -36.11 -22.66
CA GLN A 371 17.90 -37.17 -22.57
C GLN A 371 17.90 -38.15 -23.74
N ASP A 372 16.74 -38.43 -24.33
CA ASP A 372 16.62 -39.39 -25.43
C ASP A 372 16.25 -38.69 -26.74
N PRO A 373 17.21 -38.43 -27.67
CA PRO A 373 16.91 -37.81 -28.96
C PRO A 373 15.87 -38.54 -29.82
N ALA A 374 15.59 -39.82 -29.56
CA ALA A 374 14.58 -40.61 -30.25
C ALA A 374 13.17 -40.44 -29.65
N PHE A 375 13.05 -39.93 -28.42
CA PHE A 375 11.77 -39.63 -27.80
C PHE A 375 11.03 -38.56 -28.61
N GLN A 376 9.78 -38.85 -28.99
CA GLN A 376 8.88 -37.95 -29.69
C GLN A 376 7.66 -37.70 -28.81
N HIS A 377 7.36 -36.43 -28.56
CA HIS A 377 6.12 -36.06 -27.90
C HIS A 377 5.03 -35.85 -28.95
N GLN A 378 3.79 -36.25 -28.66
CA GLN A 378 2.67 -36.13 -29.61
C GLN A 378 2.43 -34.68 -30.06
N ASN A 379 2.80 -33.72 -29.20
CA ASN A 379 2.67 -32.27 -29.43
C ASN A 379 4.04 -31.58 -29.57
N ASP A 380 5.03 -32.21 -30.20
CA ASP A 380 6.35 -31.59 -30.40
C ASP A 380 6.21 -30.23 -31.15
N PRO A 381 6.50 -29.08 -30.50
CA PRO A 381 6.31 -27.77 -31.08
C PRO A 381 7.32 -27.50 -32.19
N GLN A 382 6.86 -26.89 -33.28
CA GLN A 382 7.72 -26.50 -34.39
C GLN A 382 8.83 -25.51 -33.93
N ALA A 383 8.53 -24.64 -32.97
CA ALA A 383 9.49 -23.70 -32.39
C ALA A 383 10.67 -24.37 -31.66
N LEU A 384 10.56 -25.65 -31.29
CA LEU A 384 11.66 -26.41 -30.69
C LEU A 384 12.52 -27.16 -31.72
N GLN A 385 12.16 -27.11 -33.01
CA GLN A 385 12.91 -27.77 -34.08
C GLN A 385 14.32 -27.16 -34.16
N GLY A 386 15.32 -27.95 -33.76
CA GLY A 386 16.73 -27.52 -33.77
C GLY A 386 17.21 -26.88 -32.47
N LEU A 387 16.37 -26.75 -31.43
CA LEU A 387 16.78 -26.28 -30.09
C LEU A 387 17.06 -27.41 -29.08
N ARG A 388 16.63 -28.65 -29.37
CA ARG A 388 16.76 -29.78 -28.44
C ARG A 388 18.18 -29.95 -27.90
N LYS A 389 19.19 -29.92 -28.76
CA LYS A 389 20.59 -30.10 -28.35
C LYS A 389 21.05 -28.99 -27.38
N GLN A 390 20.65 -27.75 -27.65
CA GLN A 390 20.94 -26.58 -26.85
C GLN A 390 20.25 -26.69 -25.48
N LEU A 391 18.95 -27.02 -25.46
CA LEU A 391 18.19 -27.21 -24.22
C LEU A 391 18.72 -28.39 -23.39
N SER A 392 19.10 -29.50 -24.02
CA SER A 392 19.70 -30.65 -23.35
C SER A 392 21.03 -30.27 -22.67
N PHE A 393 21.90 -29.54 -23.39
CA PHE A 393 23.15 -29.04 -22.82
C PHE A 393 22.89 -28.05 -21.67
N LEU A 394 21.98 -27.09 -21.86
CA LEU A 394 21.65 -26.11 -20.82
C LEU A 394 21.08 -26.78 -19.57
N GLN A 395 20.25 -27.82 -19.70
CA GLN A 395 19.73 -28.55 -18.54
C GLN A 395 20.83 -29.29 -17.79
N GLN A 396 21.76 -29.93 -18.51
CA GLN A 396 22.92 -30.59 -17.91
C GLN A 396 23.81 -29.58 -17.19
N LEU A 397 24.05 -28.42 -17.81
CA LEU A 397 24.80 -27.33 -17.22
C LEU A 397 24.11 -26.79 -15.97
N ALA A 398 22.79 -26.55 -16.03
CA ALA A 398 22.01 -26.05 -14.89
C ALA A 398 22.08 -27.01 -13.70
N LYS A 399 21.92 -28.33 -13.93
CA LYS A 399 22.12 -29.35 -12.88
C LYS A 399 23.53 -29.30 -12.28
N SER A 400 24.57 -29.13 -13.11
CA SER A 400 25.95 -29.01 -12.64
C SER A 400 26.19 -27.74 -11.81
N LEU A 401 25.69 -26.60 -12.26
CA LEU A 401 25.78 -25.32 -11.55
C LEU A 401 25.07 -25.38 -10.20
N LYS A 402 23.84 -25.90 -10.18
CA LYS A 402 23.06 -26.13 -8.97
C LYS A 402 23.82 -27.00 -7.98
N ALA A 403 24.33 -28.16 -8.41
CA ALA A 403 25.10 -29.06 -7.55
C ALA A 403 26.33 -28.37 -6.94
N LYS A 404 27.07 -27.57 -7.73
CA LYS A 404 28.22 -26.78 -7.23
C LYS A 404 27.78 -25.76 -6.18
N ARG A 405 26.64 -25.09 -6.37
CA ARG A 405 26.08 -24.14 -5.37
C ARG A 405 25.66 -24.85 -4.09
N GLU A 406 25.06 -26.03 -4.18
CA GLU A 406 24.62 -26.81 -3.02
C GLU A 406 25.79 -27.28 -2.14
N VAL A 407 26.95 -27.58 -2.75
CA VAL A 407 28.19 -27.84 -2.02
C VAL A 407 28.59 -26.61 -1.19
N VAL A 408 28.50 -25.40 -1.75
CA VAL A 408 28.80 -24.15 -1.02
C VAL A 408 27.75 -23.86 0.05
N ARG A 409 26.47 -24.11 -0.26
CA ARG A 409 25.34 -23.97 0.66
C ARG A 409 25.44 -24.92 1.86
N GLY A 410 26.11 -26.06 1.69
CA GLY A 410 26.28 -27.11 2.70
C GLY A 410 25.07 -28.03 2.87
N LYS A 411 23.99 -27.79 2.11
CA LYS A 411 22.81 -28.64 2.03
C LYS A 411 22.11 -28.46 0.67
N PRO A 412 21.40 -29.49 0.16
CA PRO A 412 20.58 -29.34 -1.04
C PRO A 412 19.54 -28.22 -0.90
N GLU A 413 19.13 -27.64 -2.02
CA GLU A 413 17.91 -26.83 -2.02
C GLU A 413 16.72 -27.79 -2.05
N THR A 414 15.84 -27.65 -1.07
CA THR A 414 14.63 -28.45 -0.94
C THR A 414 13.44 -27.69 -1.50
N PHE A 415 12.91 -28.16 -2.63
CA PHE A 415 11.65 -27.69 -3.20
C PHE A 415 10.49 -28.53 -2.66
N ASN A 416 10.27 -28.45 -1.35
CA ASN A 416 9.21 -29.23 -0.69
C ASN A 416 7.82 -28.60 -0.85
N ARG A 417 7.71 -27.50 -1.61
CA ARG A 417 6.47 -26.74 -1.82
C ARG A 417 6.21 -26.63 -3.33
N PRO A 418 5.02 -27.02 -3.81
CA PRO A 418 4.60 -26.68 -5.17
C PRO A 418 4.42 -25.16 -5.27
N ASP A 419 4.88 -24.58 -6.38
CA ASP A 419 4.40 -23.26 -6.79
C ASP A 419 3.06 -23.44 -7.51
N TYR A 420 2.33 -22.35 -7.73
CA TYR A 420 1.03 -22.38 -8.38
C TYR A 420 0.94 -21.30 -9.46
N ASN A 421 0.35 -21.69 -10.59
CA ASN A 421 -0.04 -20.75 -11.64
C ASN A 421 -1.50 -20.39 -11.45
N PHE A 422 -1.79 -19.09 -11.46
CA PHE A 422 -3.13 -18.55 -11.44
C PHE A 422 -3.49 -18.03 -12.83
N ARG A 423 -4.58 -18.52 -13.41
CA ARG A 423 -5.11 -18.03 -14.68
C ARG A 423 -6.57 -17.62 -14.50
N LEU A 424 -6.86 -16.36 -14.78
CA LEU A 424 -8.24 -15.90 -14.90
C LEU A 424 -8.72 -16.24 -16.32
N LEU A 425 -9.71 -17.12 -16.42
CA LEU A 425 -10.29 -17.53 -17.70
C LEU A 425 -11.09 -16.36 -18.29
N GLU A 426 -11.04 -16.22 -19.62
CA GLU A 426 -11.75 -15.17 -20.38
C GLU A 426 -11.34 -13.72 -20.05
N ASN A 427 -10.40 -13.50 -19.12
CA ASN A 427 -9.83 -12.19 -18.87
C ASN A 427 -8.77 -11.86 -19.95
N GLN A 428 -9.09 -10.91 -20.84
CA GLN A 428 -8.21 -10.44 -21.90
C GLN A 428 -7.22 -9.35 -21.43
N GLY A 429 -6.72 -9.48 -20.19
CA GLY A 429 -5.82 -8.49 -19.57
C GLY A 429 -6.52 -7.21 -19.10
N HIS A 430 -7.83 -7.26 -18.92
CA HIS A 430 -8.58 -6.17 -18.29
C HIS A 430 -8.39 -6.19 -16.77
N GLU A 431 -8.60 -5.02 -16.15
CA GLU A 431 -8.63 -4.92 -14.69
C GLU A 431 -9.73 -5.87 -14.15
N PRO A 432 -9.41 -6.81 -13.24
CA PRO A 432 -10.38 -7.75 -12.73
C PRO A 432 -11.42 -7.06 -11.84
N ASP A 433 -12.62 -7.62 -11.79
CA ASP A 433 -13.66 -7.18 -10.85
C ASP A 433 -13.93 -8.17 -9.71
N GLY A 434 -13.30 -9.36 -9.76
CA GLY A 434 -13.41 -10.42 -8.78
C GLY A 434 -14.54 -11.42 -9.05
N SER A 435 -15.21 -11.32 -10.20
CA SER A 435 -16.22 -12.27 -10.67
C SER A 435 -15.67 -13.30 -11.65
N GLU A 436 -14.41 -13.16 -12.06
CA GLU A 436 -13.76 -14.03 -13.02
C GLU A 436 -13.65 -15.49 -12.55
N THR A 437 -13.68 -16.42 -13.50
CA THR A 437 -13.38 -17.83 -13.21
C THR A 437 -11.87 -18.01 -13.12
N VAL A 438 -11.39 -18.54 -12.00
CA VAL A 438 -9.97 -18.78 -11.79
C VAL A 438 -9.64 -20.26 -11.96
N SER A 439 -8.56 -20.53 -12.68
CA SER A 439 -7.92 -21.83 -12.78
C SER A 439 -6.60 -21.78 -12.02
N ILE A 440 -6.42 -22.70 -11.08
CA ILE A 440 -5.17 -22.88 -10.33
C ILE A 440 -4.56 -24.22 -10.74
N SER A 441 -3.30 -24.20 -11.15
CA SER A 441 -2.54 -25.42 -11.49
C SER A 441 -1.18 -25.42 -10.79
N ILE A 442 -0.71 -26.60 -10.40
CA ILE A 442 0.62 -26.76 -9.79
C ILE A 442 1.70 -26.44 -10.82
N ARG A 443 2.62 -25.55 -10.47
CA ARG A 443 3.89 -25.30 -11.17
C ARG A 443 4.98 -26.13 -10.49
N GLN A 444 5.57 -27.06 -11.23
CA GLN A 444 6.64 -27.90 -10.71
C GLN A 444 7.95 -27.10 -10.67
N ARG A 445 8.39 -26.71 -9.47
CA ARG A 445 9.74 -26.12 -9.29
C ARG A 445 10.80 -27.12 -9.72
N GLY A 446 11.80 -26.62 -10.44
CA GLY A 446 12.87 -27.47 -10.97
C GLY A 446 12.45 -28.28 -12.20
N ALA A 447 11.29 -27.99 -12.80
CA ALA A 447 11.00 -28.41 -14.16
C ALA A 447 12.18 -28.02 -15.08
N PRO A 448 12.47 -28.78 -16.15
CA PRO A 448 13.71 -28.60 -16.89
C PRO A 448 13.95 -27.18 -17.42
N LEU A 449 12.91 -26.53 -17.97
CA LEU A 449 12.99 -25.16 -18.48
C LEU A 449 13.17 -24.13 -17.35
N ASP A 450 12.41 -24.27 -16.27
CA ASP A 450 12.51 -23.41 -15.08
C ASP A 450 13.93 -23.45 -14.47
N LEU A 451 14.51 -24.64 -14.36
CA LEU A 451 15.88 -24.84 -13.87
C LEU A 451 16.93 -24.20 -14.79
N ILE A 452 16.76 -24.31 -16.12
CA ILE A 452 17.66 -23.68 -17.09
C ILE A 452 17.70 -22.16 -16.88
N VAL A 453 16.53 -21.53 -16.85
CA VAL A 453 16.42 -20.07 -16.70
C VAL A 453 16.98 -19.65 -15.34
N ALA A 454 16.56 -20.31 -14.25
CA ALA A 454 16.99 -19.97 -12.90
C ALA A 454 18.52 -20.01 -12.74
N GLU A 455 19.19 -21.08 -13.19
CA GLU A 455 20.65 -21.19 -13.06
C GLU A 455 21.40 -20.24 -13.98
N ALA A 456 20.86 -19.93 -15.17
CA ALA A 456 21.45 -18.92 -16.04
C ALA A 456 21.38 -17.53 -15.38
N MET A 457 20.22 -17.15 -14.82
CA MET A 457 20.08 -15.87 -14.12
C MET A 457 20.97 -15.81 -12.86
N ILE A 458 21.09 -16.90 -12.12
CA ILE A 458 22.00 -16.97 -10.97
C ILE A 458 23.46 -16.79 -11.40
N LEU A 459 23.87 -17.46 -12.49
CA LEU A 459 25.20 -17.33 -13.05
C LEU A 459 25.49 -15.89 -13.48
N ALA A 460 24.56 -15.23 -14.18
CA ALA A 460 24.72 -13.84 -14.60
C ALA A 460 24.83 -12.87 -13.42
N ASN A 461 23.87 -12.91 -12.49
CA ASN A 461 23.83 -12.04 -11.31
C ASN A 461 25.07 -12.22 -10.40
N SER A 462 25.56 -13.46 -10.24
CA SER A 462 26.78 -13.75 -9.48
C SER A 462 28.04 -13.29 -10.22
N THR A 463 28.14 -13.56 -11.53
CA THR A 463 29.31 -13.19 -12.34
C THR A 463 29.49 -11.68 -12.40
N TRP A 464 28.43 -10.93 -12.72
CA TRP A 464 28.49 -9.47 -12.75
C TRP A 464 28.67 -8.86 -11.36
N GLY A 465 28.04 -9.43 -10.33
CA GLY A 465 28.25 -9.01 -8.94
C GLY A 465 29.72 -9.10 -8.53
N ASN A 466 30.37 -10.24 -8.81
CA ASN A 466 31.79 -10.41 -8.52
C ASN A 466 32.66 -9.47 -9.39
N TRP A 467 32.35 -9.34 -10.68
CA TRP A 467 33.13 -8.51 -11.60
C TRP A 467 33.07 -7.01 -11.25
N MET A 468 31.89 -6.49 -10.90
CA MET A 468 31.76 -5.11 -10.41
C MET A 468 32.58 -4.89 -9.13
N ALA A 469 32.54 -5.85 -8.19
CA ALA A 469 33.33 -5.78 -6.97
C ALA A 469 34.85 -5.78 -7.24
N GLU A 470 35.34 -6.61 -8.17
CA GLU A 470 36.74 -6.65 -8.60
C GLU A 470 37.21 -5.34 -9.23
N LEU A 471 36.33 -4.65 -9.97
CA LEU A 471 36.61 -3.35 -10.57
C LEU A 471 36.41 -2.17 -9.60
N GLY A 472 36.02 -2.44 -8.36
CA GLY A 472 35.75 -1.40 -7.35
C GLY A 472 34.49 -0.57 -7.65
N VAL A 473 33.59 -1.08 -8.48
CA VAL A 473 32.33 -0.42 -8.84
C VAL A 473 31.24 -0.83 -7.84
N PRO A 474 30.59 0.13 -7.17
CA PRO A 474 29.51 -0.16 -6.23
C PRO A 474 28.26 -0.62 -7.00
N ALA A 475 27.50 -1.51 -6.38
CA ALA A 475 26.22 -2.01 -6.91
C ALA A 475 25.28 -2.31 -5.75
N ILE A 476 24.04 -2.65 -6.05
CA ILE A 476 23.06 -3.15 -5.09
C ILE A 476 23.14 -4.68 -5.05
N TYR A 477 23.59 -5.20 -3.91
CA TYR A 477 23.78 -6.63 -3.64
C TYR A 477 22.69 -7.14 -2.69
N ARG A 478 22.31 -8.41 -2.86
CA ARG A 478 21.56 -9.18 -1.87
C ARG A 478 22.51 -10.14 -1.17
N SER A 479 22.48 -10.13 0.15
CA SER A 479 23.37 -10.97 0.96
C SER A 479 22.62 -11.61 2.11
N GLN A 480 23.11 -12.79 2.50
CA GLN A 480 22.62 -13.55 3.63
C GLN A 480 23.83 -14.22 4.26
N ALA A 481 24.17 -13.82 5.48
CA ALA A 481 25.43 -14.25 6.11
C ALA A 481 25.48 -15.75 6.41
N SER A 482 24.35 -16.37 6.73
CA SER A 482 24.23 -17.80 7.00
C SER A 482 22.78 -18.26 6.86
N LEU A 483 22.57 -19.59 6.93
CA LEU A 483 21.25 -20.23 6.95
C LEU A 483 20.74 -20.46 8.39
N ALA A 484 21.30 -19.76 9.38
CA ALA A 484 20.86 -19.87 10.75
C ALA A 484 19.48 -19.23 10.94
N PRO A 485 18.62 -19.74 11.84
CA PRO A 485 17.31 -19.16 12.13
C PRO A 485 17.42 -17.66 12.44
N GLY A 486 16.49 -16.87 11.88
CA GLY A 486 16.44 -15.41 12.03
C GLY A 486 17.39 -14.60 11.14
N VAL A 487 18.30 -15.24 10.38
CA VAL A 487 19.20 -14.55 9.44
C VAL A 487 18.50 -14.33 8.09
N LYS A 488 17.86 -13.17 7.95
CA LYS A 488 17.16 -12.77 6.72
C LYS A 488 18.10 -12.24 5.63
N VAL A 489 17.69 -12.37 4.37
CA VAL A 489 18.34 -11.72 3.23
C VAL A 489 18.21 -10.20 3.36
N ARG A 490 19.28 -9.46 3.05
CA ARG A 490 19.29 -7.98 3.07
C ARG A 490 19.88 -7.41 1.80
N MET A 491 19.35 -6.26 1.38
CA MET A 491 19.98 -5.44 0.35
C MET A 491 21.05 -4.54 0.94
N GLY A 492 22.14 -4.32 0.19
CA GLY A 492 23.25 -3.47 0.61
C GLY A 492 24.21 -3.17 -0.54
N THR A 493 25.19 -2.30 -0.29
CA THR A 493 26.16 -1.87 -1.32
C THR A 493 27.46 -2.67 -1.33
N LYS A 494 27.56 -3.70 -0.48
CA LYS A 494 28.76 -4.53 -0.35
C LYS A 494 28.53 -5.89 -0.97
N ALA A 495 29.51 -6.34 -1.77
CA ALA A 495 29.59 -7.71 -2.24
C ALA A 495 29.87 -8.64 -1.05
N LEU A 496 28.83 -9.30 -0.56
CA LEU A 496 28.87 -10.24 0.55
C LEU A 496 28.24 -11.58 0.15
N PRO A 497 28.61 -12.68 0.81
CA PRO A 497 28.04 -14.00 0.52
C PRO A 497 26.52 -14.03 0.62
N HIS A 498 25.92 -14.86 -0.23
CA HIS A 498 24.50 -15.21 -0.13
C HIS A 498 24.39 -16.69 0.20
N ALA A 499 24.33 -17.02 1.49
CA ALA A 499 24.26 -18.40 1.98
C ALA A 499 23.08 -19.18 1.39
N GLY A 500 21.92 -18.53 1.23
CA GLY A 500 20.75 -19.06 0.55
C GLY A 500 21.01 -19.62 -0.85
N ILE A 501 21.71 -18.85 -1.69
CA ILE A 501 21.99 -19.21 -3.09
C ILE A 501 23.33 -19.94 -3.22
N GLY A 502 24.18 -19.95 -2.19
CA GLY A 502 25.49 -20.61 -2.26
C GLY A 502 26.49 -19.90 -3.18
N VAL A 503 26.46 -18.56 -3.22
CA VAL A 503 27.36 -17.73 -4.07
C VAL A 503 28.13 -16.70 -3.26
N LYS A 504 29.31 -16.30 -3.77
CA LYS A 504 30.22 -15.33 -3.10
C LYS A 504 29.64 -13.92 -3.00
N SER A 505 28.89 -13.50 -4.02
CA SER A 505 28.10 -12.29 -4.02
C SER A 505 26.97 -12.43 -5.03
N TYR A 506 25.91 -11.62 -4.87
CA TYR A 506 24.73 -11.70 -5.72
C TYR A 506 24.15 -10.31 -5.95
N ALA A 507 24.20 -9.82 -7.18
CA ALA A 507 23.63 -8.52 -7.57
C ALA A 507 22.56 -8.75 -8.64
N TRP A 508 21.32 -8.34 -8.38
CA TRP A 508 20.24 -8.45 -9.37
C TRP A 508 20.51 -7.54 -10.56
N ALA A 509 20.58 -8.12 -11.76
CA ALA A 509 20.89 -7.41 -13.00
C ALA A 509 20.22 -8.06 -14.23
N THR A 510 19.20 -8.88 -14.00
CA THR A 510 18.59 -9.77 -15.00
C THR A 510 17.16 -9.40 -15.30
N SER A 511 16.62 -8.34 -14.70
CA SER A 511 15.25 -7.88 -14.93
C SER A 511 15.09 -6.35 -14.94
N PRO A 512 15.87 -5.60 -15.73
CA PRO A 512 15.90 -4.13 -15.71
C PRO A 512 14.61 -3.45 -16.20
N LEU A 513 13.73 -4.13 -16.93
CA LEU A 513 12.45 -3.56 -17.37
C LEU A 513 11.38 -3.59 -16.27
N ARG A 514 11.51 -4.46 -15.27
CA ARG A 514 10.50 -4.68 -14.21
C ARG A 514 11.02 -4.51 -12.78
N ARG A 515 12.33 -4.37 -12.57
CA ARG A 515 12.95 -4.05 -11.27
C ARG A 515 13.94 -2.91 -11.41
N TYR A 516 13.70 -1.85 -10.65
CA TYR A 516 14.53 -0.63 -10.72
C TYR A 516 15.95 -0.87 -10.21
N THR A 517 16.14 -1.77 -9.24
CA THR A 517 17.47 -2.17 -8.76
C THR A 517 18.32 -2.81 -9.86
N ASP A 518 17.69 -3.55 -10.78
CA ASP A 518 18.37 -4.19 -11.91
C ASP A 518 18.79 -3.14 -12.94
N LEU A 519 17.95 -2.13 -13.20
CA LEU A 519 18.32 -0.98 -14.04
C LEU A 519 19.50 -0.20 -13.44
N VAL A 520 19.48 0.04 -12.12
CA VAL A 520 20.58 0.70 -11.39
C VAL A 520 21.89 -0.08 -11.53
N ASN A 521 21.84 -1.40 -11.33
CA ASN A 521 23.00 -2.26 -11.49
C ASN A 521 23.44 -2.36 -12.96
N GLN A 522 22.51 -2.32 -13.92
CA GLN A 522 22.84 -2.35 -15.33
C GLN A 522 23.68 -1.15 -15.76
N TRP A 523 23.41 0.06 -15.26
CA TRP A 523 24.28 1.21 -15.54
C TRP A 523 25.72 1.01 -15.05
N GLN A 524 25.89 0.37 -13.90
CA GLN A 524 27.20 0.04 -13.36
C GLN A 524 27.92 -1.03 -14.21
N ILE A 525 27.19 -2.05 -14.67
CA ILE A 525 27.71 -3.08 -15.57
C ILE A 525 28.11 -2.47 -16.92
N ILE A 526 27.31 -1.55 -17.48
CA ILE A 526 27.63 -0.82 -18.71
C ILE A 526 28.92 -0.01 -18.54
N ALA A 527 29.12 0.65 -17.39
CA ALA A 527 30.36 1.35 -17.09
C ALA A 527 31.57 0.39 -17.03
N CYS A 528 31.40 -0.78 -16.39
CA CYS A 528 32.41 -1.84 -16.39
C CYS A 528 32.76 -2.32 -17.81
N ALA A 529 31.76 -2.59 -18.65
CA ALA A 529 31.93 -3.04 -20.02
C ALA A 529 32.67 -2.02 -20.90
N ARG A 530 32.37 -0.74 -20.76
CA ARG A 530 32.99 0.32 -21.56
C ARG A 530 34.41 0.70 -21.09
N HIS A 531 34.68 0.63 -19.79
CA HIS A 531 35.86 1.28 -19.20
C HIS A 531 36.78 0.35 -18.40
N GLY A 532 36.39 -0.92 -18.23
CA GLY A 532 37.18 -1.93 -17.53
C GLY A 532 37.69 -1.43 -16.17
N LYS A 533 39.01 -1.50 -15.95
CA LYS A 533 39.65 -1.07 -14.68
C LYS A 533 39.43 0.40 -14.31
N THR A 534 39.03 1.24 -15.26
CA THR A 534 38.74 2.66 -15.00
C THR A 534 37.26 2.94 -14.74
N ALA A 535 36.40 1.92 -14.77
CA ALA A 535 34.96 2.05 -14.62
C ALA A 535 34.54 2.79 -13.34
N ALA A 536 35.20 2.55 -12.19
CA ALA A 536 34.89 3.24 -10.94
C ALA A 536 34.96 4.78 -11.04
N LEU A 537 35.78 5.31 -11.96
CA LEU A 537 35.92 6.76 -12.18
C LEU A 537 34.69 7.36 -12.89
N VAL A 538 34.01 6.60 -13.74
CA VAL A 538 32.93 7.08 -14.62
C VAL A 538 31.56 6.47 -14.33
N ALA A 539 31.52 5.38 -13.57
CA ALA A 539 30.35 4.76 -12.97
C ALA A 539 29.37 5.82 -12.40
N PRO A 540 28.06 5.75 -12.70
CA PRO A 540 27.11 6.78 -12.26
C PRO A 540 27.06 6.96 -10.75
N PHE A 541 27.03 5.85 -9.99
CA PHE A 541 27.07 5.91 -8.53
C PHE A 541 28.44 5.56 -7.98
N LYS A 542 28.82 6.25 -6.89
CA LYS A 542 30.13 6.09 -6.24
C LYS A 542 30.06 5.29 -4.94
N HIS A 543 31.22 4.95 -4.39
CA HIS A 543 31.25 4.24 -3.11
C HIS A 543 30.65 5.14 -2.02
N LYS A 544 29.78 4.58 -1.17
CA LYS A 544 29.00 5.31 -0.15
C LYS A 544 28.09 6.42 -0.73
N ASP A 545 27.60 6.23 -1.95
CA ASP A 545 26.61 7.14 -2.53
C ASP A 545 25.31 7.17 -1.71
N ALA A 546 24.89 8.36 -1.29
CA ALA A 546 23.64 8.53 -0.54
C ALA A 546 22.43 8.11 -1.37
N GLU A 547 22.50 8.25 -2.69
CA GLU A 547 21.42 7.90 -3.60
C GLU A 547 21.20 6.39 -3.66
N LEU A 548 22.27 5.58 -3.70
CA LEU A 548 22.14 4.11 -3.63
C LEU A 548 21.46 3.65 -2.34
N PHE A 549 21.80 4.25 -1.20
CA PHE A 549 21.15 3.90 0.07
C PHE A 549 19.67 4.32 0.10
N SER A 550 19.34 5.49 -0.48
CA SER A 550 17.96 5.93 -0.64
C SER A 550 17.16 4.99 -1.53
N ILE A 551 17.73 4.53 -2.65
CA ILE A 551 17.10 3.58 -3.56
C ILE A 551 16.86 2.25 -2.86
N ILE A 552 17.85 1.70 -2.16
CA ILE A 552 17.71 0.45 -1.40
C ILE A 552 16.57 0.53 -0.40
N SER A 553 16.54 1.59 0.43
CA SER A 553 15.49 1.77 1.44
C SER A 553 14.10 1.92 0.83
N ALA A 554 13.97 2.64 -0.29
CA ALA A 554 12.70 2.84 -0.96
C ALA A 554 12.22 1.55 -1.64
N PHE A 555 13.14 0.81 -2.27
CA PHE A 555 12.86 -0.47 -2.91
C PHE A 555 12.41 -1.51 -1.88
N ASP A 556 13.13 -1.68 -0.76
CA ASP A 556 12.74 -2.65 0.28
C ASP A 556 11.32 -2.39 0.80
N ALA A 557 10.96 -1.13 1.06
CA ALA A 557 9.62 -0.75 1.52
C ALA A 557 8.54 -1.02 0.48
N THR A 558 8.77 -0.58 -0.77
CA THR A 558 7.80 -0.69 -1.86
C THR A 558 7.60 -2.14 -2.29
N TYR A 559 8.70 -2.88 -2.45
CA TYR A 559 8.68 -4.29 -2.84
C TYR A 559 8.00 -5.16 -1.79
N SER A 560 8.18 -4.86 -0.50
CA SER A 560 7.46 -5.54 0.59
C SER A 560 5.96 -5.26 0.55
N ALA A 561 5.56 -3.99 0.35
CA ALA A 561 4.15 -3.60 0.22
C ALA A 561 3.48 -4.27 -0.99
N TYR A 562 4.19 -4.33 -2.12
CA TYR A 562 3.69 -4.97 -3.34
C TYR A 562 3.53 -6.47 -3.12
N ASN A 563 4.54 -7.16 -2.58
CA ASN A 563 4.43 -8.60 -2.29
C ASN A 563 3.28 -8.93 -1.32
N GLY A 564 3.05 -8.10 -0.29
CA GLY A 564 1.91 -8.27 0.61
C GLY A 564 0.56 -8.19 -0.12
N PHE A 565 0.41 -7.22 -1.02
CA PHE A 565 -0.79 -7.11 -1.85
C PHE A 565 -0.95 -8.29 -2.82
N GLN A 566 0.13 -8.68 -3.51
CA GLN A 566 0.12 -9.80 -4.46
C GLN A 566 -0.28 -11.11 -3.78
N GLY A 567 0.31 -11.42 -2.61
CA GLY A 567 -0.06 -12.58 -1.81
C GLY A 567 -1.51 -12.52 -1.32
N GLY A 568 -2.00 -11.33 -0.97
CA GLY A 568 -3.42 -11.10 -0.67
C GLY A 568 -4.33 -11.41 -1.86
N MET A 569 -3.94 -11.04 -3.07
CA MET A 569 -4.70 -11.33 -4.29
C MET A 569 -4.64 -12.81 -4.67
N GLU A 570 -3.49 -13.46 -4.57
CA GLU A 570 -3.40 -14.91 -4.71
C GLU A 570 -4.33 -15.61 -3.72
N ARG A 571 -4.34 -15.17 -2.45
CA ARG A 571 -5.26 -15.70 -1.43
C ARG A 571 -6.72 -15.48 -1.78
N PHE A 572 -7.11 -14.28 -2.21
CA PHE A 572 -8.47 -13.99 -2.69
C PHE A 572 -8.88 -14.97 -3.80
N TRP A 573 -7.99 -15.18 -4.77
CA TRP A 573 -8.23 -16.09 -5.89
C TRP A 573 -8.25 -17.57 -5.47
N THR A 574 -7.43 -17.98 -4.49
CA THR A 574 -7.53 -19.31 -3.89
C THR A 574 -8.89 -19.54 -3.22
N MET A 575 -9.39 -18.56 -2.47
CA MET A 575 -10.72 -18.65 -1.85
C MET A 575 -11.83 -18.71 -2.91
N ARG A 576 -11.72 -17.93 -3.98
CA ARG A 576 -12.63 -18.01 -5.14
C ARG A 576 -12.58 -19.38 -5.80
N TYR A 577 -11.40 -19.97 -5.96
CA TYR A 577 -11.25 -21.32 -6.49
C TYR A 577 -11.95 -22.36 -5.61
N VAL A 578 -11.77 -22.27 -4.29
CA VAL A 578 -12.45 -23.15 -3.31
C VAL A 578 -13.98 -23.05 -3.44
N GLU A 579 -14.51 -21.82 -3.52
CA GLU A 579 -15.94 -21.55 -3.75
C GLU A 579 -16.42 -22.12 -5.09
N GLN A 580 -15.71 -21.83 -6.19
CA GLN A 580 -16.05 -22.25 -7.55
C GLN A 580 -16.08 -23.78 -7.70
N GLN A 581 -15.15 -24.49 -7.07
CA GLN A 581 -15.06 -25.96 -7.13
C GLN A 581 -15.96 -26.66 -6.10
N GLY A 582 -16.64 -25.92 -5.22
CA GLY A 582 -17.46 -26.49 -4.15
C GLY A 582 -16.66 -27.33 -3.14
N ILE A 583 -15.41 -26.94 -2.86
CA ILE A 583 -14.52 -27.67 -1.95
C ILE A 583 -14.96 -27.42 -0.50
N THR A 584 -15.60 -28.41 0.11
CA THR A 584 -16.03 -28.35 1.52
C THR A 584 -15.07 -29.04 2.48
N GLU A 585 -14.19 -29.89 1.96
CA GLU A 585 -13.17 -30.63 2.71
C GLU A 585 -11.88 -30.72 1.89
N LEU A 586 -10.73 -30.70 2.56
CA LEU A 586 -9.43 -30.90 1.92
C LEU A 586 -8.47 -31.70 2.80
N VAL A 587 -7.43 -32.24 2.17
CA VAL A 587 -6.30 -32.86 2.87
C VAL A 587 -5.22 -31.80 3.06
N ALA A 588 -4.67 -31.75 4.27
CA ALA A 588 -3.64 -30.79 4.63
C ALA A 588 -2.59 -31.39 5.56
N SER A 589 -1.43 -30.75 5.60
CA SER A 589 -0.36 -31.04 6.55
C SER A 589 -0.23 -29.94 7.60
N VAL A 590 -0.12 -30.35 8.86
CA VAL A 590 0.25 -29.44 9.97
C VAL A 590 1.68 -28.95 9.73
N PHE A 591 1.90 -27.63 9.70
CA PHE A 591 3.26 -27.08 9.55
C PHE A 591 3.68 -26.19 10.72
N LYS A 592 2.70 -25.67 11.46
CA LYS A 592 2.85 -24.86 12.68
C LYS A 592 1.64 -25.12 13.58
N GLU A 593 1.73 -24.80 14.87
CA GLU A 593 0.64 -24.99 15.83
C GLU A 593 -0.68 -24.38 15.32
N ASN A 594 -1.75 -25.18 15.30
CA ASN A 594 -3.08 -24.84 14.78
C ASN A 594 -3.12 -24.37 13.32
N MET A 595 -2.05 -24.55 12.55
CA MET A 595 -1.94 -24.10 11.17
C MET A 595 -1.65 -25.27 10.24
N VAL A 596 -2.45 -25.38 9.20
CA VAL A 596 -2.29 -26.42 8.18
C VAL A 596 -2.12 -25.80 6.80
N ARG A 597 -1.42 -26.53 5.93
CA ARG A 597 -1.25 -26.21 4.53
C ARG A 597 -1.94 -27.27 3.70
N ALA A 598 -2.85 -26.86 2.82
CA ALA A 598 -3.50 -27.75 1.87
C ALA A 598 -2.47 -28.38 0.92
N ASP A 599 -2.67 -29.65 0.57
CA ASP A 599 -1.71 -30.38 -0.26
C ASP A 599 -1.77 -29.98 -1.74
N ASP A 600 -2.97 -29.70 -2.26
CA ASP A 600 -3.23 -29.57 -3.70
C ASP A 600 -3.55 -28.14 -4.17
N ILE A 601 -3.67 -27.18 -3.24
CA ILE A 601 -4.00 -25.78 -3.53
C ILE A 601 -3.14 -24.82 -2.70
N PRO A 602 -2.92 -23.57 -3.15
CA PRO A 602 -2.13 -22.55 -2.43
C PRO A 602 -2.90 -21.98 -1.24
N LEU A 603 -3.27 -22.84 -0.29
CA LEU A 603 -4.06 -22.46 0.87
C LEU A 603 -3.36 -22.86 2.16
N VAL A 604 -3.13 -21.86 2.99
CA VAL A 604 -2.75 -21.99 4.39
C VAL A 604 -3.87 -21.40 5.24
N LEU A 605 -4.29 -22.14 6.26
CA LEU A 605 -5.39 -21.75 7.12
C LEU A 605 -5.21 -22.22 8.57
N PRO A 606 -5.70 -21.44 9.54
CA PRO A 606 -5.85 -21.93 10.90
C PRO A 606 -6.96 -22.98 10.97
N VAL A 607 -6.73 -24.01 11.78
CA VAL A 607 -7.71 -25.06 12.02
C VAL A 607 -7.88 -25.38 13.49
N MET A 608 -9.13 -25.54 13.90
CA MET A 608 -9.46 -26.08 15.22
C MET A 608 -9.24 -27.59 15.23
N GLY A 609 -8.69 -28.12 16.32
CA GLY A 609 -8.45 -29.57 16.49
C GLY A 609 -7.08 -30.06 16.01
N ALA A 610 -6.19 -29.17 15.55
CA ALA A 610 -4.79 -29.52 15.25
C ALA A 610 -3.82 -29.35 16.45
N GLN A 611 -4.34 -28.97 17.62
CA GLN A 611 -3.56 -28.81 18.85
C GLN A 611 -2.86 -30.13 19.24
N GLY A 612 -1.55 -30.05 19.49
CA GLY A 612 -0.73 -31.20 19.87
C GLY A 612 -0.38 -32.17 18.73
N LEU A 613 -0.75 -31.88 17.48
CA LEU A 613 -0.29 -32.65 16.32
C LEU A 613 1.14 -32.25 15.96
N ALA A 614 1.95 -33.26 15.61
CA ALA A 614 3.32 -33.05 15.16
C ALA A 614 3.35 -32.34 13.78
N ARG A 615 4.42 -31.59 13.52
CA ARG A 615 4.70 -31.03 12.20
C ARG A 615 4.75 -32.17 11.17
N GLY A 616 4.07 -31.99 10.04
CA GLY A 616 3.92 -32.99 8.98
C GLY A 616 2.69 -33.88 9.11
N ALA A 617 2.01 -33.93 10.26
CA ALA A 617 0.81 -34.75 10.45
C ALA A 617 -0.24 -34.45 9.37
N LYS A 618 -0.83 -35.51 8.80
CA LYS A 618 -1.79 -35.43 7.70
C LYS A 618 -3.20 -35.43 8.27
N VAL A 619 -3.96 -34.40 7.94
CA VAL A 619 -5.33 -34.21 8.46
C VAL A 619 -6.29 -33.95 7.33
N ARG A 620 -7.52 -34.44 7.51
CA ARG A 620 -8.68 -34.01 6.73
C ARG A 620 -9.34 -32.85 7.46
N VAL A 621 -9.55 -31.77 6.74
CA VAL A 621 -10.06 -30.51 7.28
C VAL A 621 -11.38 -30.18 6.60
N LYS A 622 -12.41 -29.93 7.41
CA LYS A 622 -13.66 -29.33 6.96
C LYS A 622 -13.51 -27.81 6.90
N MET A 623 -13.89 -27.22 5.78
CA MET A 623 -13.81 -25.78 5.55
C MET A 623 -14.89 -25.03 6.32
N GLY A 624 -14.52 -23.88 6.90
CA GLY A 624 -15.44 -22.92 7.50
C GLY A 624 -15.97 -21.90 6.49
N GLU A 625 -16.63 -20.87 7.01
CA GLU A 625 -17.08 -19.74 6.19
C GLU A 625 -15.88 -18.90 5.70
N MET A 626 -16.00 -18.38 4.48
CA MET A 626 -15.02 -17.53 3.83
C MET A 626 -15.43 -16.06 3.92
N ASP A 627 -14.54 -15.21 4.43
CA ASP A 627 -14.70 -13.76 4.39
C ASP A 627 -13.75 -13.16 3.35
N PHE A 628 -14.28 -12.76 2.19
CA PHE A 628 -13.48 -12.17 1.12
C PHE A 628 -13.01 -10.73 1.40
N ILE A 629 -13.58 -10.03 2.39
CA ILE A 629 -13.17 -8.68 2.78
C ILE A 629 -11.95 -8.73 3.69
N THR A 630 -11.95 -9.64 4.68
CA THR A 630 -10.78 -9.82 5.55
C THR A 630 -9.77 -10.83 4.99
N LEU A 631 -10.17 -11.60 3.97
CA LEU A 631 -9.46 -12.77 3.45
C LEU A 631 -9.31 -13.89 4.50
N ASP A 632 -10.22 -13.95 5.47
CA ASP A 632 -10.20 -15.00 6.49
C ASP A 632 -10.88 -16.28 5.99
N LEU A 633 -10.25 -17.40 6.34
CA LEU A 633 -10.75 -18.73 6.08
C LEU A 633 -10.19 -19.65 7.15
N ASN A 634 -11.08 -20.27 7.92
CA ASN A 634 -10.75 -21.18 9.02
C ASN A 634 -11.25 -22.59 8.68
N GLY A 635 -10.75 -23.60 9.39
CA GLY A 635 -11.25 -24.96 9.25
C GLY A 635 -11.30 -25.74 10.56
N THR A 636 -11.82 -26.96 10.49
CA THR A 636 -11.86 -27.89 11.62
C THR A 636 -11.31 -29.23 11.18
N VAL A 637 -10.38 -29.80 11.94
CA VAL A 637 -9.88 -31.16 11.72
C VAL A 637 -11.01 -32.15 12.00
N ILE A 638 -11.35 -32.96 11.01
CA ILE A 638 -12.39 -33.99 11.12
C ILE A 638 -11.81 -35.40 11.20
N GLU A 639 -10.61 -35.60 10.66
CA GLU A 639 -9.93 -36.90 10.65
C GLU A 639 -8.42 -36.70 10.61
N ARG A 640 -7.66 -37.54 11.31
CA ARG A 640 -6.21 -37.68 11.14
C ARG A 640 -5.95 -38.88 10.22
N LEU A 641 -5.22 -38.65 9.14
CA LEU A 641 -5.01 -39.61 8.05
C LEU A 641 -3.71 -40.42 8.19
N ASP A 642 -2.75 -39.94 8.99
CA ASP A 642 -1.50 -40.64 9.29
C ASP A 642 -1.55 -41.46 10.59
N ALA A 643 -0.89 -42.61 10.60
CA ALA A 643 -0.59 -43.34 11.84
C ALA A 643 0.36 -42.50 12.71
N PRO A 644 0.25 -42.53 14.05
CA PRO A 644 1.09 -41.72 14.92
C PRO A 644 2.58 -42.08 14.74
N ALA A 645 3.30 -41.25 13.99
CA ALA A 645 4.76 -41.30 13.91
C ALA A 645 5.37 -40.61 15.14
N PRO A 646 6.54 -41.07 15.62
CA PRO A 646 7.26 -40.38 16.69
C PRO A 646 7.63 -38.95 16.25
N ILE A 647 7.66 -38.06 17.23
CA ILE A 647 8.05 -36.65 17.08
C ILE A 647 9.54 -36.63 16.75
N ASP A 648 9.90 -36.52 15.48
CA ASP A 648 11.27 -36.25 15.06
C ASP A 648 11.38 -34.75 14.80
N ASP A 649 11.98 -34.03 15.74
CA ASP A 649 12.21 -32.57 15.70
C ASP A 649 13.38 -32.16 14.78
N ALA A 650 13.87 -33.05 13.91
CA ALA A 650 15.05 -32.83 13.11
C ALA A 650 14.74 -32.57 11.62
N ASP A 651 15.19 -31.40 11.15
CA ASP A 651 15.49 -31.05 9.75
C ASP A 651 14.35 -30.63 8.80
N ALA A 652 13.21 -30.14 9.30
CA ALA A 652 12.32 -29.33 8.46
C ALA A 652 12.82 -27.87 8.42
N PRO A 653 13.28 -27.33 7.27
CA PRO A 653 13.70 -25.93 7.20
C PRO A 653 12.56 -24.99 7.59
N GLU A 654 12.85 -24.08 8.54
CA GLU A 654 12.07 -22.87 8.81
C GLU A 654 12.33 -21.85 7.70
N ASP A 655 11.64 -22.00 6.57
CA ASP A 655 11.34 -20.85 5.72
C ASP A 655 9.90 -20.43 6.03
N ASP A 656 9.72 -19.83 7.20
CA ASP A 656 8.47 -19.24 7.69
C ASP A 656 8.23 -17.88 6.99
N GLU A 657 7.96 -17.92 5.69
CA GLU A 657 7.47 -16.75 4.93
C GLU A 657 5.97 -16.86 4.57
N ASP A 658 5.28 -17.93 4.97
CA ASP A 658 3.83 -18.03 4.81
C ASP A 658 3.13 -17.24 5.94
N GLU A 659 3.18 -15.91 5.87
CA GLU A 659 2.31 -15.06 6.69
C GLU A 659 0.87 -15.24 6.21
N VAL A 660 -0.01 -15.71 7.11
CA VAL A 660 -1.45 -15.51 6.93
C VAL A 660 -1.67 -14.00 6.85
N SER A 661 -2.47 -13.54 5.89
CA SER A 661 -2.83 -12.13 5.75
C SER A 661 -3.08 -11.53 7.13
N GLY A 662 -2.27 -10.53 7.50
CA GLY A 662 -2.41 -9.86 8.79
C GLY A 662 -3.79 -9.22 8.92
N PRO A 663 -4.24 -8.93 10.17
CA PRO A 663 -5.55 -8.35 10.40
C PRO A 663 -5.75 -7.06 9.61
N LEU A 664 -6.94 -6.89 9.03
CA LEU A 664 -7.33 -5.70 8.30
C LEU A 664 -7.31 -4.47 9.24
N ALA A 665 -6.30 -3.61 9.10
CA ALA A 665 -6.23 -2.37 9.86
C ALA A 665 -7.17 -1.31 9.28
N ILE A 666 -8.24 -0.98 10.00
CA ILE A 666 -9.15 0.14 9.69
C ILE A 666 -8.67 1.35 10.49
N ALA A 667 -8.42 2.48 9.81
CA ALA A 667 -7.87 3.69 10.44
C ALA A 667 -8.93 4.58 11.11
N MET A 668 -10.19 4.14 11.08
CA MET A 668 -11.32 4.90 11.58
C MET A 668 -11.57 4.61 13.07
N ASP A 669 -11.59 5.66 13.89
CA ASP A 669 -11.86 5.59 15.32
C ASP A 669 -13.27 6.12 15.62
N VAL A 670 -14.11 5.25 16.18
CA VAL A 670 -15.51 5.55 16.54
C VAL A 670 -15.68 6.01 17.98
N ASP A 671 -14.66 5.80 18.82
CA ASP A 671 -14.69 6.08 20.26
C ASP A 671 -14.09 7.44 20.61
N GLU A 672 -13.45 8.11 19.65
CA GLU A 672 -12.96 9.47 19.83
C GLU A 672 -14.12 10.47 19.86
N ALA A 673 -14.24 11.22 20.96
CA ALA A 673 -15.22 12.29 21.08
C ALA A 673 -14.98 13.33 19.97
N PRO A 674 -16.04 13.88 19.33
CA PRO A 674 -15.86 14.94 18.35
C PRO A 674 -15.07 16.06 19.02
N ALA A 675 -13.92 16.42 18.44
CA ALA A 675 -13.14 17.55 18.92
C ALA A 675 -14.10 18.73 19.06
N THR A 676 -14.29 19.20 20.30
CA THR A 676 -15.05 20.40 20.56
C THR A 676 -14.44 21.48 19.70
N PRO A 677 -15.20 22.17 18.83
CA PRO A 677 -14.66 23.29 18.10
C PRO A 677 -14.13 24.25 19.16
N SER A 678 -12.82 24.54 19.11
CA SER A 678 -12.23 25.57 19.94
C SER A 678 -12.90 26.88 19.55
N GLU A 679 -13.92 27.29 20.30
CA GLU A 679 -14.40 28.67 20.30
C GLU A 679 -13.35 29.55 20.96
N SER A 680 -12.34 29.90 20.15
CA SER A 680 -11.40 30.97 20.46
C SER A 680 -11.01 31.68 19.16
N PRO A 681 -11.76 32.70 18.69
CA PRO A 681 -11.17 33.75 17.90
C PRO A 681 -10.68 34.83 18.88
N SER A 682 -9.45 34.68 19.36
CA SER A 682 -8.69 35.81 19.90
C SER A 682 -7.59 36.21 18.91
N ASP A 683 -7.97 36.37 17.64
CA ASP A 683 -7.22 37.22 16.72
C ASP A 683 -7.90 38.58 16.72
N ASN A 684 -7.35 39.47 17.54
CA ASN A 684 -7.40 40.90 17.26
C ASN A 684 -6.58 41.12 15.98
N PRO A 685 -7.14 41.59 14.86
CA PRO A 685 -6.32 42.27 13.88
C PRO A 685 -5.97 43.62 14.50
N ALA A 686 -4.76 43.73 15.04
CA ALA A 686 -4.16 45.03 15.26
C ALA A 686 -4.01 45.73 13.91
N LEU A 687 -4.32 47.03 13.92
CA LEU A 687 -3.99 48.04 12.92
C LEU A 687 -2.56 47.89 12.36
#